data_AF-A0A0C2XVQ3-F1
#
_entry.id   AF-A0A0C2XVQ3-F1
#
_cell.length_a   1.000
_cell.length_b   1.000
_cell.length_c   1.000
_cell.angle_alpha   90.00
_cell.angle_beta   90.00
_cell.angle_gamma   90.00
#
_symmetry.space_group_name_H-M   'P 1'
#
loop_
_entity.id
_entity.type
_entity.pdbx_description
1 polymer ?
#
loop_
_entity_poly.entity_id
_entity_poly.type
_entity_poly.pdbx_seq_one_letter_code
_entity_poly.pdbx_strand_id
1 'polypeptide(L)'
;MAIDEVRKLTGFMEGDRLFFDIEVPIYSNLNVSDLRELTWEKRKRGFIHILENFDIKNLVLFKLNTPVELRPSRTLAERVSQLDAGVLELLDDPSDELVTIFPEHLSSDGRLHFVVRLSPVPEPMLGMLTGLHQQISLLPDDPTYYSNPAHVIQLPFPSINEIPDQITVSPNYSTSYMGRVCFGTIWQGFHAVMENRRVFYIYGSKGCGKTYLILALACLLVRHGHRVVYLPDCRAMLRAPGPFVYLRNALLFTFADPAFSLYRSLVYHCETLQDLARVCGKYCQAFDRLCFVSDRRDALNPERGDSPDEINFKFGFLETIEGLFIGAVHLELASSMVKEESRLLYQNLALLGGLTTEEMSFWWKHHDALFTKFSVADKQRIEDLTGCLPLLLEPFVAHPGEPREALEPQIWDEPPLSTVVDETLDFAQRDLRSNFQNIIFKPTMEACLMPGDLVCHPNVIDYRYFYVDDRHSGHYTCGLAREAIIQFFRLRGENIHVSLITTEFYKNNPSAMGFIVEHLIIRDLSSWGLRSRDFNIPPAEIVAVLGGSTSLSNNRALGYYVPLKFNRKVVDVVFAGIDQGKSTALVIGIKITVSKPHRDAEAAFFAELDKWLPELRSFKVEPSFLWIYEGNQDRAEIETKLMEERGRLGTVMHWPNHKVAWVSVSDAIGGTLEGFRRECSERRAEGAY
;
A
#
# COMPACT_ATOMS: atom_id res chain seq x y z
N MET A 1 22.14 55.61 52.74
CA MET A 1 21.35 55.00 51.65
C MET A 1 22.26 54.94 50.44
N ALA A 2 22.94 53.81 50.22
CA ALA A 2 23.66 53.62 48.96
C ALA A 2 22.58 53.52 47.87
N ILE A 3 22.68 54.35 46.84
CA ILE A 3 21.92 54.15 45.63
C ILE A 3 22.54 52.89 45.03
N ASP A 4 21.84 51.76 45.07
CA ASP A 4 22.26 50.57 44.36
C ASP A 4 22.26 50.94 42.88
N GLU A 5 23.43 51.30 42.35
CA GLU A 5 23.56 51.55 40.93
C GLU A 5 23.29 50.23 40.20
N VAL A 6 22.30 50.25 39.31
CA VAL A 6 21.88 49.09 38.52
C VAL A 6 22.27 49.35 37.07
N ARG A 7 22.89 48.35 36.44
CA ARG A 7 23.11 48.31 34.99
C ARG A 7 21.96 47.57 34.32
N LYS A 8 21.56 48.06 33.15
CA LYS A 8 20.39 47.55 32.43
C LYS A 8 20.84 46.83 31.18
N LEU A 9 20.73 45.51 31.18
CA LEU A 9 21.07 44.65 30.04
C LEU A 9 19.84 44.41 29.19
N THR A 10 19.86 44.89 27.95
CA THR A 10 18.80 44.65 26.98
C THR A 10 19.07 43.35 26.21
N GLY A 11 18.15 42.40 26.34
CA GLY A 11 18.20 41.06 25.76
C GLY A 11 17.20 40.88 24.61
N PHE A 12 17.62 40.03 23.68
CA PHE A 12 16.97 39.53 22.47
C PHE A 12 16.51 38.07 22.53
N MET A 13 15.23 37.68 22.65
CA MET A 13 14.91 36.23 22.45
C MET A 13 14.61 35.91 20.99
N GLU A 14 15.37 34.99 20.39
CA GLU A 14 15.17 34.57 18.99
C GLU A 14 13.69 34.26 18.68
N GLY A 15 13.18 34.88 17.61
CA GLY A 15 11.78 34.82 17.16
C GLY A 15 10.74 35.58 17.98
N ASP A 16 11.12 36.30 19.05
CA ASP A 16 10.27 37.35 19.64
C ASP A 16 10.15 38.55 18.68
N ARG A 17 9.28 39.52 18.96
CA ARG A 17 9.29 40.85 18.30
C ARG A 17 9.77 41.94 19.25
N LEU A 18 9.74 41.66 20.56
CA LEU A 18 10.06 42.63 21.61
C LEU A 18 11.38 42.27 22.27
N PHE A 19 12.19 43.29 22.56
CA PHE A 19 13.33 43.17 23.47
C PHE A 19 12.84 43.22 24.92
N PHE A 20 13.71 42.85 25.84
CA PHE A 20 13.46 42.92 27.28
C PHE A 20 14.69 43.41 28.00
N ASP A 21 14.48 43.96 29.18
CA ASP A 21 15.54 44.49 29.99
C ASP A 21 15.67 43.71 31.31
N ILE A 22 16.91 43.40 31.66
CA ILE A 22 17.30 42.84 32.95
C ILE A 22 18.10 43.89 33.70
N GLU A 23 17.68 44.13 34.93
CA GLU A 23 18.37 44.97 35.89
C GLU A 23 19.37 44.11 36.66
N VAL A 24 20.66 44.45 36.56
CA VAL A 24 21.78 43.74 37.19
C VAL A 24 22.50 44.74 38.11
N PRO A 25 22.63 44.51 39.43
CA PRO A 25 23.34 45.42 40.30
C PRO A 25 24.84 45.48 39.96
N ILE A 26 25.43 46.68 39.96
CA ILE A 26 26.82 46.90 39.48
C ILE A 26 27.87 46.19 40.34
N TYR A 27 27.62 46.03 41.64
CA TYR A 27 28.52 45.37 42.58
C TYR A 27 28.10 43.92 42.90
N SER A 28 27.34 43.28 42.02
CA SER A 28 26.88 41.91 42.23
C SER A 28 27.85 40.88 41.66
N ASN A 29 27.97 39.74 42.33
CA ASN A 29 28.70 38.56 41.82
C ASN A 29 27.82 37.72 40.87
N LEU A 30 26.91 38.37 40.13
CA LEU A 30 26.03 37.67 39.20
C LEU A 30 26.86 37.13 38.03
N ASN A 31 26.61 35.88 37.68
CA ASN A 31 27.28 35.16 36.61
C ASN A 31 26.31 34.86 35.44
N VAL A 32 26.80 34.16 34.43
CA VAL A 32 25.99 33.74 33.27
C VAL A 32 24.80 32.87 33.68
N SER A 33 24.94 31.99 34.69
CA SER A 33 23.82 31.19 35.22
C SER A 33 22.72 32.09 35.79
N ASP A 34 23.08 33.10 36.57
CA ASP A 34 22.12 34.05 37.11
C ASP A 34 21.44 34.88 36.02
N LEU A 35 22.17 35.25 34.96
CA LEU A 35 21.58 35.93 33.80
C LEU A 35 20.57 35.05 33.06
N ARG A 36 20.83 33.73 32.95
CA ARG A 36 19.86 32.76 32.41
C ARG A 36 18.61 32.72 33.29
N GLU A 37 18.76 32.72 34.61
CA GLU A 37 17.62 32.67 35.56
C GLU A 37 16.78 33.94 35.49
N LEU A 38 17.42 35.11 35.50
CA LEU A 38 16.73 36.39 35.37
C LEU A 38 16.04 36.53 34.02
N THR A 39 16.68 36.06 32.94
CA THR A 39 16.07 35.99 31.61
C THR A 39 14.81 35.13 31.62
N TRP A 40 14.92 33.94 32.21
CA TRP A 40 13.84 33.00 32.32
C TRP A 40 12.65 33.57 33.10
N GLU A 41 12.89 34.10 34.29
CA GLU A 41 11.87 34.70 35.14
C GLU A 41 11.15 35.87 34.45
N LYS A 42 11.88 36.70 33.71
CA LYS A 42 11.31 37.79 32.92
C LYS A 42 10.45 37.30 31.77
N ARG A 43 10.82 36.19 31.12
CA ARG A 43 10.17 35.72 29.88
C ARG A 43 9.11 34.66 30.07
N LYS A 44 9.13 33.88 31.14
CA LYS A 44 8.05 32.93 31.45
C LYS A 44 6.69 33.61 31.60
N ARG A 45 6.64 34.89 31.99
CA ARG A 45 5.39 35.66 32.18
C ARG A 45 4.97 36.51 30.95
N GLY A 46 5.74 36.48 29.85
CA GLY A 46 5.55 37.34 28.67
C GLY A 46 4.86 36.66 27.48
N PHE A 47 4.80 37.34 26.33
CA PHE A 47 4.09 36.92 25.10
C PHE A 47 4.48 35.52 24.59
N ILE A 48 5.60 34.97 25.03
CA ILE A 48 6.04 33.59 24.77
C ILE A 48 5.73 32.69 25.98
N HIS A 49 4.45 32.54 26.32
CA HIS A 49 3.96 31.51 27.26
C HIS A 49 4.39 30.08 26.88
N ILE A 50 4.89 29.87 25.66
CA ILE A 50 5.45 28.59 25.22
C ILE A 50 6.60 28.17 26.14
N LEU A 51 7.40 29.13 26.63
CA LEU A 51 8.57 28.84 27.44
C LEU A 51 8.22 28.38 28.85
N GLU A 52 7.02 28.59 29.38
CA GLU A 52 6.71 28.26 30.79
C GLU A 52 7.04 26.79 31.19
N ASN A 53 7.10 25.87 30.22
CA ASN A 53 7.36 24.45 30.45
C ASN A 53 8.76 23.98 30.00
N PHE A 54 9.64 24.86 29.52
CA PHE A 54 10.99 24.44 29.08
C PHE A 54 12.00 24.52 30.25
N ASP A 55 13.03 23.67 30.28
CA ASP A 55 14.11 23.80 31.26
C ASP A 55 14.97 25.02 30.89
N ILE A 56 15.26 25.87 31.89
CA ILE A 56 16.20 27.00 31.79
C ILE A 56 17.56 26.59 31.20
N LYS A 57 17.99 25.34 31.42
CA LYS A 57 19.24 24.79 30.87
C LYS A 57 19.27 24.75 29.35
N ASN A 58 18.10 24.83 28.71
CA ASN A 58 17.98 24.86 27.26
C ASN A 58 18.16 26.28 26.69
N LEU A 59 18.36 27.30 27.53
CA LEU A 59 18.68 28.65 27.07
C LEU A 59 20.18 28.82 26.84
N VAL A 60 20.52 29.23 25.62
CA VAL A 60 21.87 29.59 25.21
C VAL A 60 21.93 31.11 25.07
N LEU A 61 22.87 31.73 25.78
CA LEU A 61 23.09 33.17 25.74
C LEU A 61 24.28 33.49 24.83
N PHE A 62 24.09 34.47 23.96
CA PHE A 62 25.13 35.02 23.11
C PHE A 62 25.31 36.49 23.45
N LYS A 63 26.53 36.90 23.77
CA LYS A 63 26.89 38.31 23.86
C LYS A 63 27.05 38.89 22.46
N LEU A 64 26.59 40.12 22.28
CA LEU A 64 26.90 40.91 21.10
C LEU A 64 28.19 41.68 21.34
N ASN A 65 29.22 41.38 20.55
CA ASN A 65 30.52 42.06 20.61
C ASN A 65 30.45 43.51 20.12
N THR A 66 29.37 43.88 19.44
CA THR A 66 29.11 45.25 19.01
C THR A 66 27.65 45.59 19.31
N PRO A 67 27.38 46.74 19.98
CA PRO A 67 26.01 47.12 20.29
C PRO A 67 25.20 47.35 19.01
N VAL A 68 24.02 46.73 18.93
CA VAL A 68 23.11 46.84 17.79
C VAL A 68 21.98 47.81 18.14
N GLU A 69 21.80 48.85 17.33
CA GLU A 69 20.74 49.85 17.51
C GLU A 69 19.34 49.21 17.39
N LEU A 70 18.44 49.49 18.34
CA LEU A 70 17.05 49.06 18.28
C LEU A 70 16.28 49.91 17.26
N ARG A 71 15.95 49.33 16.10
CA ARG A 71 15.06 49.96 15.10
C ARG A 71 13.67 49.33 15.11
N PRO A 72 12.65 49.95 15.72
CA PRO A 72 11.33 49.34 15.98
C PRO A 72 10.64 48.71 14.77
N SER A 73 10.95 49.17 13.55
CA SER A 73 10.31 48.75 12.30
C SER A 73 10.85 47.46 11.66
N ARG A 74 11.92 46.85 12.19
CA ARG A 74 12.51 45.61 11.64
C ARG A 74 12.35 44.44 12.61
N THR A 75 12.23 43.21 12.13
CA THR A 75 12.29 42.02 13.00
C THR A 75 13.72 41.81 13.52
N LEU A 76 13.94 41.11 14.65
CA LEU A 76 15.33 40.81 15.03
C LEU A 76 16.00 39.87 14.05
N ALA A 77 15.26 38.94 13.43
CA ALA A 77 15.82 38.12 12.36
C ALA A 77 16.46 39.02 11.28
N GLU A 78 15.83 40.12 10.88
CA GLU A 78 16.41 41.12 9.96
C GLU A 78 17.55 41.95 10.57
N ARG A 79 17.56 42.20 11.88
CA ARG A 79 18.60 43.00 12.57
C ARG A 79 19.86 42.20 12.88
N VAL A 80 19.73 40.91 13.16
CA VAL A 80 20.82 40.00 13.56
C VAL A 80 21.34 39.17 12.39
N SER A 81 20.53 38.88 11.36
CA SER A 81 21.01 38.21 10.13
C SER A 81 21.96 39.07 9.27
N GLN A 82 21.99 40.38 9.50
CA GLN A 82 22.91 41.31 8.83
C GLN A 82 24.26 41.46 9.57
N LEU A 83 24.43 40.80 10.71
CA LEU A 83 25.66 40.84 11.51
C LEU A 83 26.56 39.67 11.09
N ASP A 84 27.84 39.95 10.85
CA ASP A 84 28.84 38.92 10.54
C ASP A 84 28.92 37.87 11.67
N ALA A 85 29.32 36.65 11.32
CA ALA A 85 29.42 35.52 12.27
C ALA A 85 30.33 35.78 13.49
N GLY A 86 31.20 36.81 13.44
CA GLY A 86 32.07 37.22 14.56
C GLY A 86 31.41 38.16 15.59
N VAL A 87 30.16 38.59 15.38
CA VAL A 87 29.47 39.55 16.27
C VAL A 87 28.82 38.85 17.48
N LEU A 88 28.52 37.55 17.40
CA LEU A 88 27.94 36.78 18.49
C LEU A 88 29.02 35.93 19.17
N GLU A 89 29.30 36.24 20.43
CA GLU A 89 30.14 35.45 21.32
C GLU A 89 29.26 34.56 22.19
N LEU A 90 29.48 33.26 22.16
CA LEU A 90 28.73 32.31 22.97
C LEU A 90 29.15 32.41 24.45
N LEU A 91 28.19 32.56 25.35
CA LEU A 91 28.43 32.57 26.80
C LEU A 91 28.32 31.14 27.35
N ASP A 92 29.41 30.39 27.20
CA ASP A 92 29.47 28.96 27.50
C ASP A 92 29.68 28.66 28.99
N ASP A 93 30.56 29.40 29.68
CA ASP A 93 30.88 29.14 31.08
C ASP A 93 29.80 29.76 32.00
N PRO A 94 29.02 28.94 32.74
CA PRO A 94 27.98 29.45 33.62
C PRO A 94 28.54 30.27 34.80
N SER A 95 29.82 30.13 35.12
CA SER A 95 30.50 30.80 36.23
C SER A 95 31.10 32.15 35.87
N ASP A 96 31.16 32.50 34.58
CA ASP A 96 31.71 33.78 34.14
C ASP A 96 30.92 34.95 34.72
N GLU A 97 31.63 35.89 35.36
CA GLU A 97 31.03 37.06 35.99
C GLU A 97 30.51 38.06 34.94
N LEU A 98 29.27 38.52 35.12
CA LEU A 98 28.64 39.46 34.19
C LEU A 98 29.34 40.81 34.13
N VAL A 99 30.05 41.20 35.19
CA VAL A 99 30.87 42.42 35.23
C VAL A 99 32.06 42.32 34.28
N THR A 100 32.62 41.13 34.12
CA THR A 100 33.74 40.88 33.20
C THR A 100 33.25 40.79 31.76
N ILE A 101 32.11 40.12 31.54
CA ILE A 101 31.53 39.94 30.20
C ILE A 101 31.01 41.28 29.62
N PHE A 102 30.39 42.13 30.45
CA PHE A 102 29.89 43.44 30.05
C PHE A 102 30.44 44.53 31.00
N PRO A 103 31.67 45.02 30.78
CA PRO A 103 32.40 45.86 31.73
C PRO A 103 31.95 47.34 31.78
N GLU A 104 31.20 47.82 30.79
CA GLU A 104 30.76 49.22 30.74
C GLU A 104 29.48 49.47 31.56
N HIS A 105 29.39 50.64 32.21
CA HIS A 105 28.13 51.21 32.71
C HIS A 105 27.27 51.59 31.50
N LEU A 106 26.68 50.59 30.86
CA LEU A 106 25.83 50.76 29.70
C LEU A 106 24.53 51.43 30.18
N SER A 107 24.43 52.75 30.01
CA SER A 107 23.15 53.45 30.04
C SER A 107 22.31 52.86 28.92
N SER A 108 21.05 52.51 29.19
CA SER A 108 20.17 51.79 28.27
C SER A 108 19.74 52.65 27.07
N ASP A 109 20.68 53.02 26.21
CA ASP A 109 20.49 53.89 25.05
C ASP A 109 19.88 53.12 23.87
N GLY A 110 18.87 52.27 24.15
CA GLY A 110 18.16 51.51 23.13
C GLY A 110 19.07 50.60 22.29
N ARG A 111 20.04 49.93 22.92
CA ARG A 111 20.97 48.99 22.26
C ARG A 111 20.74 47.57 22.75
N LEU A 112 20.88 46.61 21.84
CA LEU A 112 20.84 45.19 22.18
C LEU A 112 22.22 44.72 22.66
N HIS A 113 22.26 43.99 23.78
CA HIS A 113 23.49 43.55 24.44
C HIS A 113 23.73 42.04 24.32
N PHE A 114 22.67 41.24 24.36
CA PHE A 114 22.76 39.80 24.24
C PHE A 114 21.54 39.22 23.52
N VAL A 115 21.74 38.05 22.93
CA VAL A 115 20.70 37.25 22.27
C VAL A 115 20.53 35.95 23.04
N VAL A 116 19.29 35.50 23.16
CA VAL A 116 18.88 34.27 23.81
C VAL A 116 18.30 33.37 22.75
N ARG A 117 18.90 32.20 22.60
CA ARG A 117 18.42 31.12 21.73
C ARG A 117 18.07 29.91 22.58
N LEU A 118 17.27 29.02 22.02
CA LEU A 118 17.18 27.66 22.54
C LEU A 118 18.36 26.86 22.04
N SER A 119 18.85 25.92 22.87
CA SER A 119 19.91 24.99 22.47
C SER A 119 19.52 24.35 21.15
N PRO A 120 20.40 24.41 20.14
CA PRO A 120 20.07 23.90 18.81
C PRO A 120 19.88 22.39 18.87
N VAL A 121 19.16 21.88 17.88
CA VAL A 121 19.13 20.44 17.59
C VAL A 121 20.56 19.96 17.33
N PRO A 122 20.99 18.79 17.85
CA PRO A 122 22.33 18.27 17.62
C PRO A 122 22.72 18.23 16.14
N GLU A 123 23.94 18.63 15.82
CA GLU A 123 24.46 18.74 14.44
C GLU A 123 24.20 17.51 13.55
N PRO A 124 24.39 16.25 14.01
CA PRO A 124 24.09 15.08 13.18
C PRO A 124 22.60 15.00 12.77
N MET A 125 21.70 15.34 13.68
CA MET A 125 20.25 15.35 13.41
C MET A 125 19.88 16.54 12.53
N LEU A 126 20.47 17.71 12.77
CA LEU A 126 20.26 18.89 11.92
C LEU A 126 20.72 18.65 10.48
N GLY A 127 21.89 18.03 10.29
CA GLY A 127 22.41 17.65 8.99
C GLY A 127 21.48 16.70 8.23
N MET A 128 20.90 15.71 8.92
CA MET A 128 19.91 14.81 8.32
C MET A 128 18.62 15.54 7.91
N LEU A 129 18.06 16.37 8.79
CA LEU A 129 16.83 17.13 8.52
C LEU A 129 17.00 18.08 7.33
N THR A 130 18.08 18.86 7.34
CA THR A 130 18.39 19.84 6.28
C THR A 130 18.75 19.14 4.97
N GLY A 131 19.49 18.03 5.02
CA GLY A 131 19.81 17.21 3.85
C GLY A 131 18.56 16.65 3.17
N LEU A 132 17.60 16.11 3.93
CA LEU A 132 16.32 15.62 3.39
C LEU A 132 15.51 16.77 2.78
N HIS A 133 15.43 17.93 3.45
CA HIS A 133 14.73 19.10 2.92
C HIS A 133 15.36 19.61 1.62
N GLN A 134 16.68 19.61 1.51
CA GLN A 134 17.41 19.96 0.28
C GLN A 134 17.16 18.96 -0.85
N GLN A 135 17.11 17.66 -0.56
CA GLN A 135 16.74 16.66 -1.56
C GLN A 135 15.34 16.91 -2.12
N ILE A 136 14.38 17.26 -1.26
CA ILE A 136 13.02 17.61 -1.67
C ILE A 136 13.01 18.88 -2.51
N SER A 137 13.82 19.89 -2.19
CA SER A 137 13.84 21.14 -2.98
C SER A 137 14.38 20.96 -4.41
N LEU A 138 15.04 19.83 -4.71
CA LEU A 138 15.51 19.47 -6.05
C LEU A 138 14.46 18.69 -6.87
N LEU A 139 13.33 18.30 -6.27
CA LEU A 139 12.28 17.60 -6.99
C LEU A 139 11.54 18.52 -7.99
N PRO A 140 10.94 17.94 -9.04
CA PRO A 140 10.03 18.66 -9.94
C PRO A 140 8.93 19.38 -9.15
N ASP A 141 8.62 20.61 -9.53
CA ASP A 141 7.55 21.40 -8.92
C ASP A 141 6.20 21.25 -9.64
N ASP A 142 6.20 20.76 -10.88
CA ASP A 142 4.97 20.54 -11.65
C ASP A 142 4.26 19.23 -11.24
N PRO A 143 3.01 19.29 -10.71
CA PRO A 143 2.21 18.12 -10.38
C PRO A 143 1.93 17.18 -11.56
N THR A 144 2.00 17.66 -12.81
CA THR A 144 1.81 16.79 -13.99
C THR A 144 2.95 15.78 -14.14
N TYR A 145 4.15 16.10 -13.64
CA TYR A 145 5.29 15.21 -13.66
C TYR A 145 5.05 13.96 -12.79
N TYR A 146 4.41 14.15 -11.64
CA TYR A 146 4.00 13.07 -10.73
C TYR A 146 2.80 12.28 -11.25
N SER A 147 2.02 12.87 -12.16
CA SER A 147 0.85 12.22 -12.76
C SER A 147 1.19 11.39 -14.00
N ASN A 148 2.38 11.56 -14.56
CA ASN A 148 2.78 10.95 -15.83
C ASN A 148 3.58 9.65 -15.60
N PRO A 149 3.05 8.48 -16.02
CA PRO A 149 3.72 7.19 -15.82
C PRO A 149 5.04 7.03 -16.57
N ALA A 150 5.33 7.89 -17.55
CA ALA A 150 6.63 7.93 -18.22
C ALA A 150 7.77 8.37 -17.30
N HIS A 151 7.47 9.00 -16.16
CA HIS A 151 8.48 9.51 -15.25
C HIS A 151 8.65 8.60 -14.03
N VAL A 152 9.91 8.44 -13.62
CA VAL A 152 10.30 7.77 -12.38
C VAL A 152 11.04 8.79 -11.52
N ILE A 153 10.63 8.92 -10.26
CA ILE A 153 11.09 9.94 -9.32
C ILE A 153 11.68 9.23 -8.11
N GLN A 154 12.84 9.69 -7.63
CA GLN A 154 13.36 9.26 -6.33
C GLN A 154 12.78 10.17 -5.25
N LEU A 155 11.86 9.64 -4.45
CA LEU A 155 11.18 10.37 -3.39
C LEU A 155 11.89 10.16 -2.06
N PRO A 156 12.51 11.18 -1.48
CA PRO A 156 13.01 11.13 -0.10
C PRO A 156 11.84 11.10 0.89
N PHE A 157 12.04 10.52 2.07
CA PHE A 157 11.03 10.55 3.13
C PHE A 157 11.06 11.90 3.87
N PRO A 158 9.94 12.67 3.91
CA PRO A 158 9.86 13.93 4.65
C PRO A 158 9.65 13.67 6.15
N SER A 159 10.46 12.79 6.74
CA SER A 159 10.40 12.40 8.14
C SER A 159 11.68 11.68 8.55
N ILE A 160 12.04 11.76 9.83
CA ILE A 160 13.15 10.99 10.43
C ILE A 160 12.63 9.81 11.27
N ASN A 161 11.34 9.51 11.14
CA ASN A 161 10.73 8.34 11.75
C ASN A 161 11.13 7.05 11.01
N GLU A 162 10.84 5.93 11.66
CA GLU A 162 10.90 4.62 11.03
C GLU A 162 10.01 4.58 9.77
N ILE A 163 10.59 4.11 8.68
CA ILE A 163 9.91 3.91 7.40
C ILE A 163 9.29 2.51 7.43
N PRO A 164 8.05 2.31 6.95
CA PRO A 164 7.45 0.98 6.91
C PRO A 164 8.34 -0.05 6.23
N ASP A 165 8.51 -1.23 6.86
CA ASP A 165 9.32 -2.37 6.36
C ASP A 165 9.00 -2.81 4.92
N GLN A 166 7.80 -2.47 4.46
CA GLN A 166 7.26 -2.87 3.16
C GLN A 166 7.75 -1.96 2.03
N ILE A 167 8.51 -0.91 2.33
CA ILE A 167 9.06 0.00 1.32
C ILE A 167 10.55 -0.28 1.17
N THR A 168 10.97 -0.53 -0.05
CA THR A 168 12.40 -0.59 -0.38
C THR A 168 12.96 0.84 -0.37
N VAL A 169 13.89 1.09 0.55
CA VAL A 169 14.55 2.39 0.73
C VAL A 169 15.99 2.29 0.25
N SER A 170 16.41 3.22 -0.59
CA SER A 170 17.81 3.34 -1.03
C SER A 170 18.68 3.97 0.07
N PRO A 171 20.03 3.86 0.00
CA PRO A 171 20.92 4.37 1.05
C PRO A 171 20.78 5.87 1.39
N ASN A 172 20.23 6.66 0.46
CA ASN A 172 19.95 8.09 0.62
C ASN A 172 18.56 8.38 1.20
N TYR A 173 17.89 7.41 1.83
CA TYR A 173 16.54 7.56 2.41
C TYR A 173 15.47 7.95 1.37
N SER A 174 15.57 7.42 0.16
CA SER A 174 14.56 7.62 -0.89
C SER A 174 13.96 6.30 -1.39
N THR A 175 12.84 6.39 -2.08
CA THR A 175 12.24 5.25 -2.78
C THR A 175 11.82 5.66 -4.19
N SER A 176 11.77 4.69 -5.10
CA SER A 176 11.40 4.92 -6.49
C SER A 176 9.89 5.03 -6.64
N TYR A 177 9.42 6.07 -7.32
CA TYR A 177 8.02 6.31 -7.62
C TYR A 177 7.83 6.51 -9.12
N MET A 178 7.06 5.62 -9.75
CA MET A 178 6.55 5.85 -11.10
C MET A 178 5.33 6.78 -11.01
N GLY A 179 5.30 7.81 -11.85
CA GLY A 179 4.15 8.71 -11.91
C GLY A 179 2.84 7.95 -12.13
N ARG A 180 1.75 8.45 -11.55
CA ARG A 180 0.44 7.78 -11.61
C ARG A 180 -0.64 8.73 -12.04
N VAL A 181 -1.46 8.33 -13.00
CA VAL A 181 -2.51 9.18 -13.60
C VAL A 181 -3.46 9.72 -12.54
N CYS A 182 -3.79 8.89 -11.54
CA CYS A 182 -4.66 9.29 -10.43
C CYS A 182 -4.07 10.39 -9.51
N PHE A 183 -2.76 10.66 -9.58
CA PHE A 183 -2.13 11.71 -8.78
C PHE A 183 -2.67 13.10 -9.10
N GLY A 184 -3.06 13.36 -10.35
CA GLY A 184 -3.69 14.63 -10.74
C GLY A 184 -4.98 14.90 -9.95
N THR A 185 -5.79 13.87 -9.75
CA THR A 185 -7.01 13.94 -8.93
C THR A 185 -6.69 14.16 -7.45
N ILE A 186 -5.62 13.54 -6.94
CA ILE A 186 -5.15 13.75 -5.56
C ILE A 186 -4.73 15.21 -5.35
N TRP A 187 -3.96 15.76 -6.30
CA TRP A 187 -3.52 17.15 -6.25
C TRP A 187 -4.70 18.14 -6.27
N GLN A 188 -5.68 17.92 -7.15
CA GLN A 188 -6.90 18.74 -7.19
C GLN A 188 -7.72 18.60 -5.90
N GLY A 189 -7.81 17.38 -5.36
CA GLY A 189 -8.47 17.10 -4.09
C GLY A 189 -7.83 17.86 -2.92
N PHE A 190 -6.50 17.93 -2.88
CA PHE A 190 -5.77 18.72 -1.88
C PHE A 190 -6.17 20.21 -1.92
N HIS A 191 -6.16 20.83 -3.11
CA HIS A 191 -6.55 22.25 -3.25
C HIS A 191 -7.98 22.51 -2.80
N ALA A 192 -8.91 21.63 -3.16
CA ALA A 192 -10.31 21.73 -2.72
C ALA A 192 -10.45 21.66 -1.19
N VAL A 193 -9.63 20.84 -0.53
CA VAL A 193 -9.61 20.76 0.94
C VAL A 193 -9.02 22.03 1.54
N MET A 194 -7.92 22.56 1.02
CA MET A 194 -7.33 23.83 1.51
C MET A 194 -8.35 24.97 1.58
N GLU A 195 -9.29 25.04 0.62
CA GLU A 195 -10.33 26.06 0.53
C GLU A 195 -11.52 25.84 1.48
N ASN A 196 -12.07 24.63 1.56
CA ASN A 196 -13.44 24.42 2.08
C ASN A 196 -13.61 23.28 3.09
N ARG A 197 -12.61 22.41 3.31
CA ARG A 197 -12.75 21.21 4.17
C ARG A 197 -11.49 21.00 5.01
N ARG A 198 -11.56 20.22 6.09
CA ARG A 198 -10.40 19.96 6.95
C ARG A 198 -9.68 18.64 6.65
N VAL A 199 -10.33 17.71 5.94
CA VAL A 199 -9.84 16.34 5.75
C VAL A 199 -10.04 15.84 4.32
N PHE A 200 -8.96 15.38 3.68
CA PHE A 200 -9.00 14.59 2.43
C PHE A 200 -8.69 13.13 2.75
N TYR A 201 -9.56 12.21 2.35
CA TYR A 201 -9.41 10.78 2.67
C TYR A 201 -9.19 9.94 1.42
N ILE A 202 -8.09 9.21 1.38
CA ILE A 202 -7.75 8.31 0.27
C ILE A 202 -7.82 6.87 0.80
N TYR A 203 -8.63 6.04 0.15
CA TYR A 203 -8.80 4.63 0.49
C TYR A 203 -8.65 3.74 -0.72
N GLY A 204 -8.39 2.46 -0.51
CA GLY A 204 -8.20 1.53 -1.62
C GLY A 204 -7.70 0.17 -1.19
N SER A 205 -7.60 -0.75 -2.15
CA SER A 205 -7.17 -2.13 -1.93
C SER A 205 -5.73 -2.24 -1.40
N LYS A 206 -5.42 -3.37 -0.76
CA LYS A 206 -4.05 -3.63 -0.28
C LYS A 206 -3.11 -3.71 -1.49
N GLY A 207 -1.95 -3.06 -1.40
CA GLY A 207 -0.92 -3.10 -2.44
C GLY A 207 -1.11 -2.18 -3.66
N CYS A 208 -2.15 -1.33 -3.72
CA CYS A 208 -2.38 -0.43 -4.86
C CYS A 208 -1.45 0.81 -4.93
N GLY A 209 -0.50 0.94 -4.00
CA GLY A 209 0.50 2.02 -4.01
C GLY A 209 0.10 3.32 -3.28
N LYS A 210 -0.88 3.28 -2.36
CA LYS A 210 -1.34 4.45 -1.59
C LYS A 210 -0.21 5.20 -0.87
N THR A 211 0.66 4.46 -0.18
CA THR A 211 1.80 5.03 0.54
C THR A 211 2.72 5.83 -0.39
N TYR A 212 3.00 5.31 -1.58
CA TYR A 212 3.82 6.01 -2.58
C TYR A 212 3.14 7.28 -3.11
N LEU A 213 1.82 7.23 -3.34
CA LEU A 213 1.03 8.39 -3.78
C LEU A 213 1.04 9.51 -2.73
N ILE A 214 0.88 9.19 -1.44
CA ILE A 214 0.91 10.23 -0.43
C ILE A 214 2.33 10.72 -0.12
N LEU A 215 3.34 9.85 -0.25
CA LEU A 215 4.74 10.27 -0.13
C LEU A 215 5.09 11.27 -1.23
N ALA A 216 4.65 11.01 -2.47
CA ALA A 216 4.78 11.92 -3.59
C ALA A 216 4.09 13.27 -3.30
N LEU A 217 2.87 13.22 -2.75
CA LEU A 217 2.12 14.41 -2.35
C LEU A 217 2.85 15.18 -1.25
N ALA A 218 3.32 14.51 -0.19
CA ALA A 218 4.05 15.12 0.91
C ALA A 218 5.31 15.85 0.41
N CYS A 219 6.08 15.21 -0.46
CA CYS A 219 7.27 15.81 -1.07
C CYS A 219 6.91 17.04 -1.90
N LEU A 220 5.89 16.95 -2.76
CA LEU A 220 5.45 18.06 -3.60
C LEU A 220 4.93 19.23 -2.75
N LEU A 221 4.20 18.96 -1.68
CA LEU A 221 3.71 19.99 -0.76
C LEU A 221 4.86 20.73 -0.06
N VAL A 222 5.86 20.00 0.43
CA VAL A 222 7.09 20.61 0.99
C VAL A 222 7.81 21.44 -0.08
N ARG A 223 7.90 20.93 -1.32
CA ARG A 223 8.52 21.64 -2.46
C ARG A 223 7.81 22.95 -2.81
N HIS A 224 6.48 23.01 -2.61
CA HIS A 224 5.63 24.21 -2.74
C HIS A 224 5.59 25.09 -1.48
N GLY A 225 6.39 24.76 -0.45
CA GLY A 225 6.54 25.58 0.75
C GLY A 225 5.51 25.30 1.86
N HIS A 226 4.64 24.30 1.70
CA HIS A 226 3.72 23.90 2.77
C HIS A 226 4.47 23.24 3.93
N ARG A 227 3.96 23.41 5.15
CA ARG A 227 4.51 22.76 6.36
C ARG A 227 3.87 21.42 6.60
N VAL A 228 4.49 20.39 6.03
CA VAL A 228 4.00 19.02 6.08
C VAL A 228 4.52 18.28 7.31
N VAL A 229 3.60 17.78 8.13
CA VAL A 229 3.86 16.82 9.19
C VAL A 229 3.55 15.42 8.64
N TYR A 230 4.57 14.73 8.15
CA TYR A 230 4.42 13.41 7.55
C TYR A 230 4.56 12.27 8.56
N LEU A 231 3.55 11.41 8.63
CA LEU A 231 3.48 10.24 9.50
C LEU A 231 3.47 8.98 8.62
N PRO A 232 4.65 8.41 8.31
CA PRO A 232 4.79 7.33 7.31
C PRO A 232 4.17 5.98 7.71
N ASP A 233 3.96 5.72 9.00
CA ASP A 233 3.27 4.52 9.50
C ASP A 233 2.67 4.79 10.89
N CYS A 234 1.37 5.07 10.97
CA CYS A 234 0.71 5.26 12.25
C CYS A 234 0.76 4.03 13.18
N ARG A 235 1.10 2.83 12.70
CA ARG A 235 1.33 1.65 13.56
C ARG A 235 2.61 1.78 14.37
N ALA A 236 3.67 2.33 13.78
CA ALA A 236 4.95 2.51 14.46
C ALA A 236 4.81 3.44 15.68
N MET A 237 3.89 4.40 15.58
CA MET A 237 3.55 5.33 16.65
C MET A 237 2.96 4.65 17.91
N LEU A 238 2.34 3.47 17.76
CA LEU A 238 1.80 2.68 18.87
C LEU A 238 2.88 1.81 19.57
N ARG A 239 4.09 1.72 19.00
CA ARG A 239 5.21 0.94 19.55
C ARG A 239 6.17 1.87 20.30
N ALA A 240 7.06 1.31 21.13
CA ALA A 240 8.14 2.07 21.75
C ALA A 240 9.01 2.74 20.67
N PRO A 241 9.46 4.01 20.85
CA PRO A 241 9.40 4.83 22.07
C PRO A 241 8.08 5.61 22.29
N GLY A 242 7.04 5.31 21.51
CA GLY A 242 5.69 5.81 21.70
C GLY A 242 5.36 7.07 20.90
N PRO A 243 4.12 7.57 21.05
CA PRO A 243 3.56 8.58 20.16
C PRO A 243 4.25 9.94 20.23
N PHE A 244 4.73 10.31 21.41
CA PHE A 244 5.41 11.58 21.61
C PHE A 244 6.66 11.72 20.75
N VAL A 245 7.55 10.73 20.79
CA VAL A 245 8.80 10.75 20.01
C VAL A 245 8.49 10.73 18.51
N TYR A 246 7.52 9.92 18.09
CA TYR A 246 7.12 9.81 16.70
C TYR A 246 6.61 11.14 16.13
N LEU A 247 5.73 11.84 16.85
CA LEU A 247 5.22 13.15 16.45
C LEU A 247 6.30 14.23 16.51
N ARG A 248 7.14 14.22 17.55
CA ARG A 248 8.27 15.16 17.67
C ARG A 248 9.18 15.06 16.44
N ASN A 249 9.56 13.85 16.05
CA ASN A 249 10.42 13.61 14.89
C ASN A 249 9.82 14.13 13.57
N ALA A 250 8.51 13.92 13.35
CA ALA A 250 7.82 14.46 12.18
C ALA A 250 7.80 16.00 12.19
N LEU A 251 7.56 16.61 13.34
CA LEU A 251 7.58 18.06 13.53
C LEU A 251 8.98 18.67 13.37
N LEU A 252 10.04 17.97 13.80
CA LEU A 252 11.42 18.41 13.58
C LEU A 252 11.73 18.54 12.08
N PHE A 253 11.27 17.59 11.27
CA PHE A 253 11.38 17.69 9.81
C PHE A 253 10.50 18.81 9.25
N THR A 254 9.28 18.97 9.75
CA THR A 254 8.36 20.04 9.33
C THR A 254 9.02 21.43 9.40
N PHE A 255 9.91 21.63 10.38
CA PHE A 255 10.68 22.86 10.59
C PHE A 255 12.18 22.70 10.21
N ALA A 256 12.51 21.84 9.25
CA ALA A 256 13.88 21.66 8.76
C ALA A 256 14.43 22.91 8.03
N ASP A 257 13.54 23.73 7.46
CA ASP A 257 13.88 25.01 6.85
C ASP A 257 14.58 25.95 7.87
N PRO A 258 15.76 26.52 7.53
CA PRO A 258 16.45 27.48 8.40
C PRO A 258 15.58 28.66 8.87
N ALA A 259 14.59 29.09 8.09
CA ALA A 259 13.69 30.18 8.45
C ALA A 259 12.82 29.85 9.69
N PHE A 260 12.72 28.58 10.08
CA PHE A 260 11.90 28.09 11.19
C PHE A 260 12.75 27.40 12.28
N SER A 261 14.04 27.75 12.36
CA SER A 261 14.99 27.23 13.36
C SER A 261 14.46 27.31 14.80
N LEU A 262 13.78 28.40 15.17
CA LEU A 262 13.16 28.55 16.49
C LEU A 262 12.13 27.44 16.77
N TYR A 263 11.19 27.22 15.85
CA TYR A 263 10.14 26.20 16.02
C TYR A 263 10.74 24.80 16.08
N ARG A 264 11.79 24.56 15.29
CA ARG A 264 12.54 23.30 15.36
C ARG A 264 13.17 23.09 16.74
N SER A 265 13.83 24.11 17.31
CA SER A 265 14.40 24.01 18.66
C SER A 265 13.31 23.87 19.74
N LEU A 266 12.18 24.58 19.60
CA LEU A 266 11.03 24.42 20.50
C LEU A 266 10.50 22.97 20.49
N VAL A 267 10.32 22.38 19.31
CA VAL A 267 9.86 20.98 19.18
C VAL A 267 10.86 20.00 19.81
N TYR A 268 12.16 20.23 19.62
CA TYR A 268 13.21 19.35 20.15
C TYR A 268 13.16 19.23 21.68
N HIS A 269 12.94 20.36 22.35
CA HIS A 269 12.90 20.45 23.81
C HIS A 269 11.51 20.23 24.42
N CYS A 270 10.49 19.91 23.62
CA CYS A 270 9.23 19.43 24.18
C CYS A 270 9.47 18.12 24.94
N GLU A 271 8.67 17.86 25.97
CA GLU A 271 8.71 16.61 26.75
C GLU A 271 7.37 15.85 26.69
N THR A 272 6.29 16.55 26.34
CA THR A 272 4.94 15.99 26.31
C THR A 272 4.20 16.26 25.00
N LEU A 273 3.14 15.50 24.73
CA LEU A 273 2.24 15.75 23.61
C LEU A 273 1.55 17.12 23.72
N GLN A 274 1.25 17.56 24.95
CA GLN A 274 0.67 18.87 25.21
C GLN A 274 1.62 20.01 24.83
N ASP A 275 2.93 19.84 25.03
CA ASP A 275 3.92 20.83 24.60
C ASP A 275 3.95 20.95 23.08
N LEU A 276 3.97 19.81 22.37
CA LEU A 276 3.88 19.80 20.91
C LEU A 276 2.60 20.51 20.42
N ALA A 277 1.46 20.24 21.06
CA ALA A 277 0.19 20.88 20.72
C ALA A 277 0.22 22.40 20.86
N ARG A 278 0.86 22.91 21.93
CA ARG A 278 1.05 24.35 22.14
C ARG A 278 1.95 24.96 21.06
N VAL A 279 3.06 24.31 20.71
CA VAL A 279 3.97 24.79 19.66
C VAL A 279 3.25 24.83 18.31
N CYS A 280 2.54 23.77 17.93
CA CYS A 280 1.73 23.72 16.72
C CYS A 280 0.65 24.82 16.69
N GLY A 281 -0.13 24.97 17.76
CA GLY A 281 -1.17 25.99 17.85
C GLY A 281 -0.61 27.41 17.71
N LYS A 282 0.59 27.66 18.23
CA LYS A 282 1.27 28.97 18.11
C LYS A 282 1.79 29.22 16.72
N TYR A 283 2.33 28.19 16.06
CA TYR A 283 2.68 28.28 14.64
C TYR A 283 1.44 28.67 13.81
N CYS A 284 0.32 27.97 13.98
CA CYS A 284 -0.93 28.25 13.25
C CYS A 284 -1.54 29.64 13.57
N GLN A 285 -1.23 30.24 14.73
CA GLN A 285 -1.64 31.62 15.06
C GLN A 285 -0.77 32.67 14.37
N ALA A 286 0.51 32.38 14.15
CA ALA A 286 1.49 33.33 13.64
C ALA A 286 1.71 33.24 12.13
N PHE A 287 1.47 32.07 11.54
CA PHE A 287 1.74 31.73 10.16
C PHE A 287 0.51 31.08 9.51
N ASP A 288 0.74 30.20 8.54
CA ASP A 288 -0.27 29.40 7.87
C ASP A 288 -0.55 28.08 8.61
N ARG A 289 -1.45 27.28 8.08
CA ARG A 289 -1.84 25.98 8.62
C ARG A 289 -0.73 24.94 8.46
N LEU A 290 -0.60 24.06 9.44
CA LEU A 290 0.13 22.80 9.27
C LEU A 290 -0.66 21.84 8.39
N CYS A 291 0.04 21.05 7.58
CA CYS A 291 -0.54 19.99 6.75
C CYS A 291 -0.13 18.63 7.30
N PHE A 292 -1.03 17.95 8.01
CA PHE A 292 -0.78 16.59 8.47
C PHE A 292 -1.02 15.62 7.33
N VAL A 293 -0.10 14.68 7.15
CA VAL A 293 -0.14 13.68 6.09
C VAL A 293 0.10 12.32 6.73
N SER A 294 -0.96 11.55 6.92
CA SER A 294 -0.95 10.34 7.74
C SER A 294 -1.13 9.09 6.90
N ASP A 295 -0.18 8.16 6.94
CA ASP A 295 -0.30 6.83 6.34
C ASP A 295 -0.74 5.77 7.38
N ARG A 296 -1.60 4.84 6.92
CA ARG A 296 -2.19 3.74 7.72
C ARG A 296 -2.89 4.22 8.99
N ARG A 297 -3.64 5.32 8.90
CA ARG A 297 -4.36 5.88 10.06
C ARG A 297 -5.35 4.88 10.66
N ASP A 298 -5.85 3.93 9.86
CA ASP A 298 -6.73 2.84 10.30
C ASP A 298 -6.17 2.03 11.47
N ALA A 299 -4.85 1.93 11.59
CA ALA A 299 -4.20 1.26 12.72
C ALA A 299 -4.51 1.90 14.08
N LEU A 300 -4.90 3.17 14.10
CA LEU A 300 -5.28 3.87 15.31
C LEU A 300 -6.73 3.56 15.72
N ASN A 301 -7.52 2.96 14.85
CA ASN A 301 -8.86 2.53 15.20
C ASN A 301 -8.80 1.24 16.04
N PRO A 302 -9.71 1.07 17.01
CA PRO A 302 -9.92 -0.21 17.68
C PRO A 302 -10.28 -1.31 16.68
N GLU A 303 -9.57 -2.43 16.74
CA GLU A 303 -9.79 -3.61 15.91
C GLU A 303 -10.40 -4.76 16.72
N ARG A 304 -11.04 -5.71 16.01
CA ARG A 304 -11.53 -6.95 16.64
C ARG A 304 -10.34 -7.80 17.07
N GLY A 305 -10.13 -7.90 18.39
CA GLY A 305 -9.02 -8.65 18.98
C GLY A 305 -8.14 -7.79 19.88
N ASP A 306 -8.26 -6.46 19.80
CA ASP A 306 -7.62 -5.55 20.74
C ASP A 306 -8.12 -5.82 22.17
N SER A 307 -7.20 -5.81 23.11
CA SER A 307 -7.52 -5.84 24.54
C SER A 307 -8.23 -4.55 24.97
N PRO A 308 -9.04 -4.57 26.05
CA PRO A 308 -9.68 -3.36 26.56
C PRO A 308 -8.71 -2.20 26.81
N ASP A 309 -7.48 -2.50 27.24
CA ASP A 309 -6.45 -1.49 27.49
C ASP A 309 -5.93 -0.86 26.20
N GLU A 310 -5.74 -1.65 25.13
CA GLU A 310 -5.36 -1.13 23.80
C GLU A 310 -6.46 -0.26 23.20
N ILE A 311 -7.72 -0.68 23.36
CA ILE A 311 -8.88 0.10 22.91
C ILE A 311 -8.92 1.45 23.62
N ASN A 312 -8.81 1.46 24.95
CA ASN A 312 -8.80 2.69 25.75
C ASN A 312 -7.62 3.60 25.39
N PHE A 313 -6.43 3.02 25.18
CA PHE A 313 -5.25 3.76 24.75
C PHE A 313 -5.48 4.41 23.38
N LYS A 314 -5.94 3.65 22.38
CA LYS A 314 -6.23 4.16 21.03
C LYS A 314 -7.26 5.29 21.06
N PHE A 315 -8.34 5.16 21.83
CA PHE A 315 -9.35 6.22 21.98
C PHE A 315 -8.79 7.49 22.61
N GLY A 316 -8.17 7.38 23.79
CA GLY A 316 -7.60 8.56 24.46
C GLY A 316 -6.48 9.22 23.65
N PHE A 317 -5.76 8.43 22.88
CA PHE A 317 -4.74 8.92 21.97
C PHE A 317 -5.31 9.66 20.76
N LEU A 318 -6.35 9.13 20.12
CA LEU A 318 -7.05 9.81 19.02
C LEU A 318 -7.57 11.18 19.47
N GLU A 319 -8.20 11.25 20.64
CA GLU A 319 -8.66 12.51 21.24
C GLU A 319 -7.51 13.51 21.46
N THR A 320 -6.36 13.01 21.94
CA THR A 320 -5.15 13.83 22.14
C THR A 320 -4.58 14.38 20.83
N ILE A 321 -4.53 13.53 19.79
CA ILE A 321 -4.07 13.91 18.46
C ILE A 321 -5.04 14.87 17.76
N GLU A 322 -6.35 14.72 17.94
CA GLU A 322 -7.32 15.66 17.39
C GLU A 322 -7.11 17.07 17.95
N GLY A 323 -6.66 17.18 19.20
CA GLY A 323 -6.19 18.44 19.80
C GLY A 323 -4.98 19.08 19.09
N LEU A 324 -4.03 18.27 18.60
CA LEU A 324 -2.89 18.72 17.78
C LEU A 324 -3.33 19.24 16.40
N PHE A 325 -4.48 18.77 15.91
CA PHE A 325 -4.99 19.07 14.56
C PHE A 325 -5.89 20.32 14.52
N ILE A 326 -6.20 20.94 15.68
CA ILE A 326 -7.02 22.14 15.73
C ILE A 326 -6.33 23.28 14.97
N GLY A 327 -6.94 23.71 13.86
CA GLY A 327 -6.41 24.77 12.99
C GLY A 327 -5.45 24.29 11.90
N ALA A 328 -5.21 22.97 11.79
CA ALA A 328 -4.43 22.36 10.73
C ALA A 328 -5.33 21.86 9.57
N VAL A 329 -4.71 21.63 8.41
CA VAL A 329 -5.29 20.84 7.30
C VAL A 329 -4.80 19.41 7.43
N HIS A 330 -5.68 18.43 7.24
CA HIS A 330 -5.36 17.03 7.39
C HIS A 330 -5.59 16.26 6.08
N LEU A 331 -4.60 15.48 5.68
CA LEU A 331 -4.66 14.52 4.58
C LEU A 331 -4.43 13.14 5.17
N GLU A 332 -5.42 12.28 4.99
CA GLU A 332 -5.47 10.98 5.62
C GLU A 332 -5.49 9.88 4.55
N LEU A 333 -4.51 8.98 4.61
CA LEU A 333 -4.70 7.64 4.07
C LEU A 333 -5.24 6.76 5.18
N ALA A 334 -6.22 5.94 4.85
CA ALA A 334 -6.44 4.74 5.63
C ALA A 334 -6.74 3.54 4.72
N SER A 335 -6.44 2.35 5.23
CA SER A 335 -6.81 1.11 4.56
C SER A 335 -8.30 0.85 4.77
N SER A 336 -9.00 0.84 3.62
CA SER A 336 -10.20 0.07 3.26
C SER A 336 -11.38 -0.14 4.21
N MET A 337 -11.54 0.60 5.30
CA MET A 337 -12.83 0.71 6.01
C MET A 337 -13.37 2.12 5.92
N VAL A 338 -13.98 2.46 4.78
CA VAL A 338 -14.96 3.53 4.80
C VAL A 338 -16.16 2.98 5.57
N LYS A 339 -16.26 3.31 6.87
CA LYS A 339 -17.57 3.28 7.52
C LYS A 339 -18.48 4.14 6.65
N GLU A 340 -19.67 3.65 6.34
CA GLU A 340 -20.65 4.33 5.48
C GLU A 340 -20.88 5.80 5.92
N GLU A 341 -20.76 6.06 7.22
CA GLU A 341 -20.76 7.39 7.85
C GLU A 341 -19.62 8.32 7.40
N SER A 342 -18.40 7.81 7.19
CA SER A 342 -17.24 8.58 6.69
C SER A 342 -17.39 8.99 5.22
N ARG A 343 -18.22 8.26 4.46
CA ARG A 343 -18.46 8.50 3.02
C ARG A 343 -19.18 9.83 2.77
N LEU A 344 -19.99 10.28 3.73
CA LEU A 344 -20.82 11.50 3.67
C LEU A 344 -20.12 12.75 4.22
N LEU A 345 -19.11 12.59 5.09
CA LEU A 345 -18.46 13.69 5.80
C LEU A 345 -17.17 14.21 5.14
N TYR A 346 -16.52 13.40 4.29
CA TYR A 346 -15.20 13.69 3.74
C TYR A 346 -15.19 13.77 2.21
N GLN A 347 -14.20 14.47 1.65
CA GLN A 347 -13.89 14.31 0.24
C GLN A 347 -13.04 13.05 0.11
N ASN A 348 -13.58 12.04 -0.57
CA ASN A 348 -13.04 10.69 -0.60
C ASN A 348 -12.52 10.36 -2.00
N LEU A 349 -11.30 9.81 -2.09
CA LEU A 349 -10.77 9.22 -3.33
C LEU A 349 -10.61 7.72 -3.16
N ALA A 350 -11.30 6.97 -4.01
CA ALA A 350 -11.21 5.52 -4.08
C ALA A 350 -10.10 5.10 -5.06
N LEU A 351 -9.11 4.35 -4.57
CA LEU A 351 -8.06 3.70 -5.34
C LEU A 351 -8.32 2.20 -5.38
N LEU A 352 -9.28 1.83 -6.22
CA LEU A 352 -9.77 0.46 -6.36
C LEU A 352 -9.04 -0.22 -7.52
N GLY A 353 -8.33 -1.32 -7.23
CA GLY A 353 -7.53 -2.06 -8.21
C GLY A 353 -6.08 -1.56 -8.31
N GLY A 354 -5.37 -2.04 -9.33
CA GLY A 354 -3.94 -1.78 -9.55
C GLY A 354 -3.64 -0.60 -10.49
N LEU A 355 -2.57 -0.78 -11.27
CA LEU A 355 -2.20 0.13 -12.35
C LEU A 355 -3.22 0.05 -13.49
N THR A 356 -3.56 1.21 -14.06
CA THR A 356 -4.37 1.30 -15.29
C THR A 356 -3.62 0.70 -16.49
N THR A 357 -4.32 0.45 -17.59
CA THR A 357 -3.69 -0.05 -18.84
C THR A 357 -2.55 0.86 -19.33
N GLU A 358 -2.72 2.19 -19.21
CA GLU A 358 -1.67 3.15 -19.55
C GLU A 358 -0.47 3.02 -18.61
N GLU A 359 -0.70 3.07 -17.30
CA GLU A 359 0.35 2.94 -16.28
C GLU A 359 1.10 1.61 -16.41
N MET A 360 0.38 0.51 -16.64
CA MET A 360 0.97 -0.81 -16.82
C MET A 360 1.86 -0.87 -18.07
N SER A 361 1.48 -0.19 -19.16
CA SER A 361 2.30 -0.11 -20.37
C SER A 361 3.66 0.58 -20.12
N PHE A 362 3.68 1.60 -19.26
CA PHE A 362 4.92 2.27 -18.86
C PHE A 362 5.69 1.47 -17.82
N TRP A 363 5.00 0.80 -16.90
CA TRP A 363 5.63 -0.11 -15.96
C TRP A 363 6.43 -1.19 -16.70
N TRP A 364 5.86 -1.82 -17.73
CA TRP A 364 6.59 -2.77 -18.57
C TRP A 364 7.78 -2.14 -19.28
N LYS A 365 7.67 -0.90 -19.77
CA LYS A 365 8.79 -0.20 -20.44
C LYS A 365 9.95 0.06 -19.48
N HIS A 366 9.64 0.51 -18.25
CA HIS A 366 10.65 0.77 -17.23
C HIS A 366 11.38 -0.50 -16.77
N HIS A 367 10.74 -1.66 -16.92
CA HIS A 367 11.30 -2.96 -16.56
C HIS A 367 11.61 -3.86 -17.76
N ASP A 368 11.66 -3.32 -18.99
CA ASP A 368 11.73 -4.13 -20.22
C ASP A 368 12.96 -5.05 -20.25
N ALA A 369 14.10 -4.56 -19.73
CA ALA A 369 15.33 -5.33 -19.61
C ALA A 369 15.17 -6.61 -18.75
N LEU A 370 14.27 -6.62 -17.77
CA LEU A 370 14.05 -7.76 -16.87
C LEU A 370 13.12 -8.82 -17.50
N PHE A 371 12.27 -8.40 -18.44
CA PHE A 371 11.17 -9.20 -18.98
C PHE A 371 11.31 -9.53 -20.47
N THR A 372 12.53 -9.48 -21.00
CA THR A 372 12.83 -9.77 -22.42
C THR A 372 12.38 -11.16 -22.90
N LYS A 373 12.27 -12.12 -21.99
CA LYS A 373 11.83 -13.50 -22.28
C LYS A 373 10.31 -13.71 -22.15
N PHE A 374 9.56 -12.71 -21.73
CA PHE A 374 8.11 -12.83 -21.49
C PHE A 374 7.36 -12.51 -22.77
N SER A 375 6.53 -13.45 -23.21
CA SER A 375 5.58 -13.25 -24.28
C SER A 375 4.44 -12.31 -23.85
N VAL A 376 3.67 -11.82 -24.83
CA VAL A 376 2.46 -11.01 -24.56
C VAL A 376 1.47 -11.76 -23.66
N ALA A 377 1.34 -13.08 -23.82
CA ALA A 377 0.44 -13.87 -22.99
C ALA A 377 0.95 -14.01 -21.54
N ASP A 378 2.27 -14.06 -21.36
CA ASP A 378 2.87 -14.13 -20.03
C ASP A 378 2.59 -12.83 -19.26
N LYS A 379 2.77 -11.68 -19.93
CA LYS A 379 2.44 -10.35 -19.38
C LYS A 379 0.96 -10.25 -19.01
N GLN A 380 0.06 -10.65 -19.90
CA GLN A 380 -1.39 -10.64 -19.64
C GLN A 380 -1.79 -11.55 -18.47
N ARG A 381 -1.16 -12.71 -18.32
CA ARG A 381 -1.40 -13.62 -17.19
C ARG A 381 -0.97 -13.00 -15.86
N ILE A 382 0.17 -12.32 -15.84
CA ILE A 382 0.66 -11.61 -14.65
C ILE A 382 -0.26 -10.45 -14.31
N GLU A 383 -0.63 -9.63 -15.30
CA GLU A 383 -1.59 -8.54 -15.12
C GLU A 383 -2.91 -9.04 -14.51
N ASP A 384 -3.47 -10.13 -15.03
CA ASP A 384 -4.71 -10.73 -14.51
C ASP A 384 -4.55 -11.24 -13.07
N LEU A 385 -3.55 -12.09 -12.81
CA LEU A 385 -3.38 -12.73 -11.50
C LEU A 385 -3.01 -11.72 -10.40
N THR A 386 -2.20 -10.72 -10.73
CA THR A 386 -1.80 -9.66 -9.80
C THR A 386 -2.80 -8.52 -9.73
N GLY A 387 -3.75 -8.44 -10.66
CA GLY A 387 -4.64 -7.29 -10.81
C GLY A 387 -3.90 -5.98 -11.08
N CYS A 388 -2.68 -6.09 -11.62
CA CYS A 388 -1.73 -5.01 -11.79
C CYS A 388 -1.41 -4.25 -10.48
N LEU A 389 -1.57 -4.88 -9.30
CA LEU A 389 -1.25 -4.24 -8.03
C LEU A 389 0.27 -4.12 -7.90
N PRO A 390 0.83 -2.90 -7.72
CA PRO A 390 2.28 -2.70 -7.61
C PRO A 390 2.98 -3.68 -6.68
N LEU A 391 2.44 -3.91 -5.48
CA LEU A 391 2.97 -4.84 -4.49
C LEU A 391 3.07 -6.29 -5.02
N LEU A 392 2.11 -6.73 -5.83
CA LEU A 392 2.08 -8.10 -6.37
C LEU A 392 2.93 -8.24 -7.64
N LEU A 393 3.41 -7.15 -8.22
CA LEU A 393 4.33 -7.16 -9.35
C LEU A 393 5.80 -7.29 -8.88
N GLU A 394 6.12 -6.91 -7.65
CA GLU A 394 7.49 -6.91 -7.11
C GLU A 394 8.21 -8.27 -7.16
N PRO A 395 7.59 -9.42 -6.85
CA PRO A 395 8.26 -10.72 -6.96
C PRO A 395 8.84 -10.99 -8.35
N PHE A 396 8.16 -10.52 -9.40
CA PHE A 396 8.64 -10.70 -10.78
C PHE A 396 9.86 -9.83 -11.11
N VAL A 397 10.02 -8.69 -10.41
CA VAL A 397 11.20 -7.82 -10.54
C VAL A 397 12.42 -8.45 -9.84
N ALA A 398 12.19 -9.20 -8.76
CA ALA A 398 13.25 -9.87 -8.00
C ALA A 398 13.94 -11.03 -8.73
N HIS A 399 13.32 -11.56 -9.80
CA HIS A 399 13.84 -12.67 -10.60
C HIS A 399 14.13 -12.27 -12.06
N PRO A 400 15.13 -11.40 -12.29
CA PRO A 400 15.35 -10.81 -13.61
C PRO A 400 15.86 -11.81 -14.64
N GLY A 401 15.26 -11.81 -15.83
CA GLY A 401 15.74 -12.58 -16.97
C GLY A 401 15.43 -14.08 -16.93
N GLU A 402 14.70 -14.58 -15.95
CA GLU A 402 14.15 -15.95 -15.98
C GLU A 402 12.87 -16.00 -16.84
N PRO A 403 12.70 -17.00 -17.72
CA PRO A 403 11.43 -17.17 -18.44
C PRO A 403 10.32 -17.57 -17.46
N ARG A 404 9.06 -17.22 -17.77
CA ARG A 404 7.90 -17.51 -16.91
C ARG A 404 7.82 -18.99 -16.52
N GLU A 405 8.18 -19.90 -17.42
CA GLU A 405 8.12 -21.36 -17.18
C GLU A 405 9.06 -21.82 -16.06
N ALA A 406 10.17 -21.11 -15.84
CA ALA A 406 11.08 -21.40 -14.74
C ALA A 406 10.53 -20.87 -13.40
N LEU A 407 9.84 -19.73 -13.44
CA LEU A 407 9.31 -19.03 -12.26
C LEU A 407 7.99 -19.60 -11.75
N GLU A 408 7.04 -19.86 -12.66
CA GLU A 408 5.66 -20.28 -12.34
C GLU A 408 5.56 -21.47 -11.37
N PRO A 409 6.49 -22.45 -11.37
CA PRO A 409 6.49 -23.53 -10.38
C PRO A 409 6.56 -23.06 -8.91
N GLN A 410 7.12 -21.90 -8.61
CA GLN A 410 7.39 -21.46 -7.23
C GLN A 410 6.95 -20.02 -6.94
N ILE A 411 6.97 -19.12 -7.92
CA ILE A 411 6.73 -17.68 -7.69
C ILE A 411 5.38 -17.37 -7.03
N TRP A 412 4.33 -18.15 -7.33
CA TRP A 412 3.01 -17.97 -6.71
C TRP A 412 2.95 -18.39 -5.24
N ASP A 413 3.90 -19.21 -4.79
CA ASP A 413 4.05 -19.60 -3.39
C ASP A 413 4.88 -18.52 -2.61
N GLU A 414 5.50 -17.55 -3.29
CA GLU A 414 6.29 -16.47 -2.67
C GLU A 414 5.40 -15.33 -2.13
N PRO A 415 5.67 -14.80 -0.92
CA PRO A 415 5.05 -13.56 -0.46
C PRO A 415 5.47 -12.38 -1.35
N PRO A 416 4.58 -11.40 -1.61
CA PRO A 416 3.22 -11.26 -1.08
C PRO A 416 2.13 -12.02 -1.87
N LEU A 417 2.46 -12.79 -2.92
CA LEU A 417 1.46 -13.47 -3.77
C LEU A 417 0.71 -14.57 -2.99
N SER A 418 1.43 -15.45 -2.30
CA SER A 418 0.83 -16.49 -1.47
C SER A 418 -0.03 -15.91 -0.34
N THR A 419 0.38 -14.78 0.23
CA THR A 419 -0.36 -14.07 1.27
C THR A 419 -1.77 -13.66 0.82
N VAL A 420 -1.97 -13.32 -0.45
CA VAL A 420 -3.31 -13.02 -1.00
C VAL A 420 -4.21 -14.24 -0.90
N VAL A 421 -3.70 -15.40 -1.33
CA VAL A 421 -4.44 -16.66 -1.33
C VAL A 421 -4.79 -17.06 0.10
N ASP A 422 -3.78 -17.08 0.99
CA ASP A 422 -3.96 -17.46 2.39
C ASP A 422 -4.95 -16.55 3.12
N GLU A 423 -4.79 -15.22 3.01
CA GLU A 423 -5.67 -14.26 3.68
C GLU A 423 -7.10 -14.32 3.13
N THR A 424 -7.29 -14.61 1.84
CA THR A 424 -8.60 -14.76 1.20
C THR A 424 -9.31 -16.03 1.66
N LEU A 425 -8.58 -17.16 1.71
CA LEU A 425 -9.10 -18.43 2.22
C LEU A 425 -9.46 -18.33 3.71
N ASP A 426 -8.60 -17.72 4.51
CA ASP A 426 -8.85 -17.48 5.93
C ASP A 426 -10.07 -16.60 6.17
N PHE A 427 -10.24 -15.55 5.36
CA PHE A 427 -11.42 -14.69 5.41
C PHE A 427 -12.70 -15.50 5.10
N ALA A 428 -12.72 -16.25 4.00
CA ALA A 428 -13.86 -17.08 3.62
C ALA A 428 -14.21 -18.11 4.70
N GLN A 429 -13.21 -18.76 5.30
CA GLN A 429 -13.42 -19.69 6.41
C GLN A 429 -14.00 -19.04 7.66
N ARG A 430 -13.60 -17.79 7.97
CA ARG A 430 -14.07 -17.05 9.15
C ARG A 430 -15.53 -16.60 9.01
N ASP A 431 -15.88 -15.96 7.90
CA ASP A 431 -17.23 -15.41 7.69
C ASP A 431 -18.31 -16.50 7.64
N LEU A 432 -17.95 -17.73 7.25
CA LEU A 432 -18.89 -18.84 7.21
C LEU A 432 -19.15 -19.53 8.56
N ARG A 433 -18.42 -19.18 9.63
CA ARG A 433 -18.68 -19.73 10.97
C ARG A 433 -20.00 -19.23 11.57
N SER A 434 -20.60 -18.17 11.02
CA SER A 434 -21.94 -17.75 11.42
C SER A 434 -23.00 -18.21 10.39
N ASN A 435 -23.99 -18.99 10.84
CA ASN A 435 -25.07 -19.51 9.98
C ASN A 435 -25.84 -18.40 9.23
N PHE A 436 -25.89 -17.19 9.80
CA PHE A 436 -26.55 -16.03 9.20
C PHE A 436 -25.74 -15.41 8.05
N GLN A 437 -24.40 -15.47 8.12
CA GLN A 437 -23.54 -14.94 7.05
C GLN A 437 -23.47 -15.88 5.85
N ASN A 438 -23.68 -17.19 5.99
CA ASN A 438 -23.63 -18.13 4.85
C ASN A 438 -24.66 -17.81 3.74
N ILE A 439 -25.88 -17.39 4.12
CA ILE A 439 -26.95 -17.02 3.17
C ILE A 439 -26.55 -15.80 2.32
N ILE A 440 -25.70 -14.92 2.86
CA ILE A 440 -25.35 -13.64 2.24
C ILE A 440 -23.96 -13.71 1.57
N PHE A 441 -23.03 -14.46 2.16
CA PHE A 441 -21.64 -14.56 1.74
C PHE A 441 -21.50 -15.14 0.34
N LYS A 442 -22.13 -16.30 0.07
CA LYS A 442 -22.01 -16.94 -1.25
C LYS A 442 -22.56 -16.03 -2.37
N PRO A 443 -23.79 -15.49 -2.28
CA PRO A 443 -24.28 -14.55 -3.30
C PRO A 443 -23.40 -13.30 -3.45
N THR A 444 -22.83 -12.80 -2.37
CA THR A 444 -21.91 -11.65 -2.39
C THR A 444 -20.62 -11.99 -3.14
N MET A 445 -20.00 -13.14 -2.85
CA MET A 445 -18.81 -13.57 -3.57
C MET A 445 -19.11 -13.88 -5.04
N GLU A 446 -20.26 -14.50 -5.34
CA GLU A 446 -20.74 -14.69 -6.72
C GLU A 446 -20.89 -13.34 -7.44
N ALA A 447 -21.44 -12.32 -6.78
CA ALA A 447 -21.51 -10.96 -7.31
C ALA A 447 -20.11 -10.38 -7.61
N CYS A 448 -19.13 -10.58 -6.72
CA CYS A 448 -17.76 -10.14 -6.94
C CYS A 448 -17.06 -10.84 -8.11
N LEU A 449 -17.39 -12.11 -8.36
CA LEU A 449 -16.85 -12.90 -9.48
C LEU A 449 -17.55 -12.55 -10.82
N MET A 450 -18.73 -11.94 -10.74
CA MET A 450 -19.63 -11.65 -11.86
C MET A 450 -20.11 -10.19 -11.82
N PRO A 451 -19.24 -9.22 -12.15
CA PRO A 451 -19.65 -7.83 -12.17
C PRO A 451 -20.79 -7.64 -13.17
N GLY A 452 -21.92 -7.04 -12.77
CA GLY A 452 -23.01 -6.70 -13.69
C GLY A 452 -24.43 -6.73 -13.12
N ASP A 453 -24.81 -7.79 -12.39
CA ASP A 453 -26.25 -8.07 -12.14
C ASP A 453 -26.63 -8.33 -10.67
N LEU A 454 -25.66 -8.47 -9.76
CA LEU A 454 -25.92 -8.84 -8.37
C LEU A 454 -25.51 -7.72 -7.39
N VAL A 455 -26.43 -7.35 -6.51
CA VAL A 455 -26.16 -6.40 -5.42
C VAL A 455 -25.25 -7.06 -4.40
N CYS A 456 -24.06 -6.49 -4.24
CA CYS A 456 -23.09 -6.95 -3.26
C CYS A 456 -23.36 -6.34 -1.89
N HIS A 457 -23.36 -7.15 -0.82
CA HIS A 457 -23.53 -6.65 0.54
C HIS A 457 -22.18 -6.15 1.09
N PRO A 458 -22.04 -4.84 1.38
CA PRO A 458 -20.75 -4.25 1.75
C PRO A 458 -20.19 -4.74 3.08
N ASN A 459 -20.99 -5.38 3.94
CA ASN A 459 -20.60 -5.83 5.27
C ASN A 459 -20.00 -7.26 5.31
N VAL A 460 -19.94 -7.94 4.17
CA VAL A 460 -19.47 -9.34 4.05
C VAL A 460 -18.37 -9.49 2.99
N ILE A 461 -17.62 -8.42 2.75
CA ILE A 461 -16.47 -8.43 1.84
C ILE A 461 -15.19 -8.07 2.57
N ASP A 462 -14.10 -8.74 2.17
CA ASP A 462 -12.76 -8.35 2.56
C ASP A 462 -12.27 -7.25 1.63
N TYR A 463 -12.35 -6.01 2.11
CA TYR A 463 -11.96 -4.83 1.34
C TYR A 463 -10.47 -4.77 0.97
N ARG A 464 -9.64 -5.68 1.49
CA ARG A 464 -8.25 -5.83 1.05
C ARG A 464 -8.18 -6.32 -0.40
N TYR A 465 -9.09 -7.24 -0.77
CA TYR A 465 -9.05 -8.00 -2.03
C TYR A 465 -10.34 -7.94 -2.86
N PHE A 466 -11.41 -7.39 -2.29
CA PHE A 466 -12.69 -7.19 -2.94
C PHE A 466 -13.16 -5.76 -2.73
N TYR A 467 -14.06 -5.27 -3.57
CA TYR A 467 -14.67 -3.95 -3.36
C TYR A 467 -16.05 -3.88 -3.99
N VAL A 468 -16.81 -2.88 -3.58
CA VAL A 468 -18.11 -2.53 -4.15
C VAL A 468 -18.02 -1.14 -4.74
N ASP A 469 -18.36 -1.00 -6.01
CA ASP A 469 -18.38 0.28 -6.69
C ASP A 469 -19.64 1.11 -6.35
N ASP A 470 -19.73 2.32 -6.89
CA ASP A 470 -20.86 3.23 -6.65
C ASP A 470 -22.19 2.72 -7.23
N ARG A 471 -22.17 1.67 -8.05
CA ARG A 471 -23.35 0.99 -8.60
C ARG A 471 -23.72 -0.25 -7.77
N HIS A 472 -23.13 -0.43 -6.60
CA HIS A 472 -23.28 -1.62 -5.76
C HIS A 472 -22.85 -2.94 -6.42
N SER A 473 -22.03 -2.87 -7.48
CA SER A 473 -21.47 -4.06 -8.11
C SER A 473 -20.23 -4.52 -7.36
N GLY A 474 -20.16 -5.81 -7.08
CA GLY A 474 -18.99 -6.43 -6.46
C GLY A 474 -17.87 -6.64 -7.46
N HIS A 475 -16.64 -6.50 -7.00
CA HIS A 475 -15.43 -6.71 -7.79
C HIS A 475 -14.34 -7.37 -6.94
N TYR A 476 -13.38 -8.03 -7.59
CA TYR A 476 -12.12 -8.45 -6.98
C TYR A 476 -10.97 -7.57 -7.46
N THR A 477 -9.92 -7.47 -6.65
CA THR A 477 -8.76 -6.61 -6.95
C THR A 477 -7.73 -7.31 -7.82
N CYS A 478 -7.65 -8.65 -7.75
CA CYS A 478 -6.68 -9.46 -8.48
C CYS A 478 -7.17 -10.89 -8.72
N GLY A 479 -6.64 -11.54 -9.77
CA GLY A 479 -7.00 -12.91 -10.13
C GLY A 479 -6.67 -13.92 -9.05
N LEU A 480 -5.62 -13.73 -8.24
CA LEU A 480 -5.31 -14.61 -7.11
C LEU A 480 -6.46 -14.70 -6.09
N ALA A 481 -7.09 -13.57 -5.75
CA ALA A 481 -8.24 -13.54 -4.85
C ALA A 481 -9.48 -14.21 -5.49
N ARG A 482 -9.72 -13.96 -6.78
CA ARG A 482 -10.76 -14.64 -7.57
C ARG A 482 -10.58 -16.17 -7.50
N GLU A 483 -9.39 -16.66 -7.81
CA GLU A 483 -9.10 -18.09 -7.82
C GLU A 483 -9.21 -18.70 -6.42
N ALA A 484 -8.73 -18.02 -5.38
CA ALA A 484 -8.80 -18.49 -3.99
C ALA A 484 -10.24 -18.69 -3.51
N ILE A 485 -11.15 -17.74 -3.75
CA ILE A 485 -12.58 -17.89 -3.44
C ILE A 485 -13.20 -19.07 -4.19
N ILE A 486 -12.80 -19.26 -5.45
CA ILE A 486 -13.34 -20.37 -6.23
C ILE A 486 -12.83 -21.73 -5.74
N GLN A 487 -11.55 -21.81 -5.39
CA GLN A 487 -10.97 -23.00 -4.75
C GLN A 487 -11.67 -23.30 -3.42
N PHE A 488 -11.97 -22.27 -2.64
CA PHE A 488 -12.69 -22.39 -1.38
C PHE A 488 -14.07 -23.05 -1.58
N PHE A 489 -14.89 -22.56 -2.52
CA PHE A 489 -16.20 -23.17 -2.77
C PHE A 489 -16.09 -24.61 -3.28
N ARG A 490 -15.10 -24.92 -4.13
CA ARG A 490 -14.82 -26.29 -4.58
C ARG A 490 -14.49 -27.23 -3.43
N LEU A 491 -13.68 -26.80 -2.46
CA LEU A 491 -13.35 -27.60 -1.27
C LEU A 491 -14.58 -27.95 -0.43
N ARG A 492 -15.64 -27.15 -0.52
CA ARG A 492 -16.91 -27.38 0.19
C ARG A 492 -17.94 -28.17 -0.63
N GLY A 493 -17.60 -28.57 -1.86
CA GLY A 493 -18.55 -29.18 -2.79
C GLY A 493 -19.64 -28.20 -3.26
N GLU A 494 -19.41 -26.89 -3.11
CA GLU A 494 -20.35 -25.87 -3.56
C GLU A 494 -20.02 -25.46 -5.00
N ASN A 495 -21.01 -25.53 -5.88
CA ASN A 495 -20.90 -25.00 -7.22
C ASN A 495 -21.14 -23.50 -7.21
N ILE A 496 -20.25 -22.77 -7.89
CA ILE A 496 -20.40 -21.35 -8.17
C ILE A 496 -21.24 -21.21 -9.43
N HIS A 497 -22.31 -20.44 -9.34
CA HIS A 497 -23.03 -20.05 -10.54
C HIS A 497 -22.22 -19.01 -11.28
N VAL A 498 -21.46 -19.43 -12.27
CA VAL A 498 -20.89 -18.54 -13.28
C VAL A 498 -21.85 -18.50 -14.47
N SER A 499 -22.30 -17.30 -14.85
CA SER A 499 -23.18 -17.09 -16.00
C SER A 499 -22.37 -16.91 -17.27
N LEU A 500 -22.92 -17.29 -18.44
CA LEU A 500 -22.30 -16.97 -19.72
C LEU A 500 -22.24 -15.45 -19.97
N ILE A 501 -23.12 -14.67 -19.33
CA ILE A 501 -23.09 -13.20 -19.37
C ILE A 501 -21.75 -12.65 -18.85
N THR A 502 -21.09 -13.35 -17.93
CA THR A 502 -19.80 -12.92 -17.37
C THR A 502 -18.68 -12.94 -18.41
N THR A 503 -18.82 -13.74 -19.47
CA THR A 503 -17.82 -13.86 -20.53
C THR A 503 -17.66 -12.56 -21.33
N GLU A 504 -18.71 -11.75 -21.46
CA GLU A 504 -18.64 -10.43 -22.10
C GLU A 504 -17.79 -9.43 -21.28
N PHE A 505 -17.82 -9.52 -19.95
CA PHE A 505 -17.02 -8.65 -19.08
C PHE A 505 -15.52 -8.96 -19.18
N TYR A 506 -15.16 -10.21 -19.49
CA TYR A 506 -13.77 -10.66 -19.59
C TYR A 506 -13.23 -10.79 -21.01
N LYS A 507 -13.98 -10.36 -22.04
CA LYS A 507 -13.57 -10.51 -23.45
C LYS A 507 -12.22 -9.88 -23.80
N ASN A 508 -11.81 -8.86 -23.05
CA ASN A 508 -10.54 -8.15 -23.24
C ASN A 508 -9.42 -8.70 -22.32
N ASN A 509 -9.70 -9.71 -21.49
CA ASN A 509 -8.75 -10.38 -20.62
C ASN A 509 -8.78 -11.90 -20.91
N PRO A 510 -7.96 -12.39 -21.87
CA PRO A 510 -7.93 -13.79 -22.27
C PRO A 510 -7.61 -14.76 -21.13
N SER A 511 -6.84 -14.33 -20.11
CA SER A 511 -6.50 -15.13 -18.94
C SER A 511 -7.73 -15.36 -18.07
N ALA A 512 -8.41 -14.28 -17.67
CA ALA A 512 -9.67 -14.37 -16.92
C ALA A 512 -10.74 -15.14 -17.71
N MET A 513 -10.83 -14.92 -19.03
CA MET A 513 -11.76 -15.64 -19.89
C MET A 513 -11.46 -17.14 -19.91
N GLY A 514 -10.21 -17.53 -20.15
CA GLY A 514 -9.81 -18.94 -20.16
C GLY A 514 -10.19 -19.63 -18.85
N PHE A 515 -9.86 -18.99 -17.73
CA PHE A 515 -10.24 -19.46 -16.41
C PHE A 515 -11.76 -19.59 -16.23
N ILE A 516 -12.56 -18.58 -16.59
CA ILE A 516 -14.03 -18.65 -16.47
C ILE A 516 -14.63 -19.77 -17.34
N VAL A 517 -14.15 -19.94 -18.58
CA VAL A 517 -14.60 -21.03 -19.47
C VAL A 517 -14.23 -22.40 -18.90
N GLU A 518 -13.02 -22.55 -18.37
CA GLU A 518 -12.62 -23.77 -17.65
C GLU A 518 -13.63 -24.09 -16.55
N HIS A 519 -13.99 -23.12 -15.72
CA HIS A 519 -14.96 -23.33 -14.64
C HIS A 519 -16.36 -23.72 -15.12
N LEU A 520 -16.84 -23.12 -16.20
CA LEU A 520 -18.13 -23.45 -16.81
C LEU A 520 -18.15 -24.89 -17.33
N ILE A 521 -17.10 -25.29 -18.07
CA ILE A 521 -16.99 -26.65 -18.61
C ILE A 521 -16.91 -27.67 -17.47
N ILE A 522 -16.12 -27.40 -16.43
CA ILE A 522 -15.99 -28.34 -15.29
C ILE A 522 -17.32 -28.53 -14.57
N ARG A 523 -18.10 -27.45 -14.39
CA ARG A 523 -19.45 -27.53 -13.83
C ARG A 523 -20.41 -28.32 -14.73
N ASP A 524 -20.35 -28.11 -16.03
CA ASP A 524 -21.26 -28.76 -16.96
C ASP A 524 -20.92 -30.25 -17.11
N LEU A 525 -19.63 -30.61 -17.13
CA LEU A 525 -19.15 -31.99 -17.06
C LEU A 525 -19.64 -32.71 -15.80
N SER A 526 -19.56 -32.06 -14.63
CA SER A 526 -20.03 -32.67 -13.38
C SER A 526 -21.55 -32.87 -13.35
N SER A 527 -22.30 -31.93 -13.92
CA SER A 527 -23.77 -31.92 -13.92
C SER A 527 -24.38 -32.84 -14.98
N TRP A 528 -23.78 -32.90 -16.17
CA TRP A 528 -24.37 -33.53 -17.36
C TRP A 528 -23.50 -34.63 -17.98
N GLY A 529 -22.24 -34.73 -17.56
CA GLY A 529 -21.26 -35.59 -18.20
C GLY A 529 -20.83 -35.03 -19.56
N LEU A 530 -20.18 -35.89 -20.36
CA LEU A 530 -19.78 -35.60 -21.73
C LEU A 530 -20.24 -36.72 -22.65
N ARG A 531 -21.05 -36.38 -23.64
CA ARG A 531 -21.45 -37.31 -24.71
C ARG A 531 -20.83 -36.86 -26.03
N SER A 532 -19.77 -37.55 -26.43
CA SER A 532 -19.13 -37.38 -27.74
C SER A 532 -19.11 -38.73 -28.47
N ARG A 533 -18.70 -38.72 -29.75
CA ARG A 533 -18.55 -39.98 -30.51
C ARG A 533 -17.48 -40.89 -29.91
N ASP A 534 -16.44 -40.31 -29.34
CA ASP A 534 -15.24 -41.04 -28.89
C ASP A 534 -15.23 -41.30 -27.37
N PHE A 535 -15.95 -40.49 -26.59
CA PHE A 535 -16.07 -40.60 -25.13
C PHE A 535 -17.51 -40.42 -24.66
N ASN A 536 -17.92 -41.29 -23.74
CA ASN A 536 -19.14 -41.16 -22.96
C ASN A 536 -18.76 -41.11 -21.47
N ILE A 537 -18.62 -39.91 -20.93
CA ILE A 537 -18.27 -39.67 -19.53
C ILE A 537 -19.57 -39.34 -18.79
N PRO A 538 -19.96 -40.09 -17.75
CA PRO A 538 -21.19 -39.78 -17.01
C PRO A 538 -21.05 -38.51 -16.14
N PRO A 539 -22.17 -37.91 -15.71
CA PRO A 539 -22.16 -36.94 -14.61
C PRO A 539 -21.54 -37.57 -13.36
N ALA A 540 -20.80 -36.78 -12.59
CA ALA A 540 -20.17 -37.21 -11.35
C ALA A 540 -19.82 -35.99 -10.47
N GLU A 541 -19.59 -36.24 -9.18
CA GLU A 541 -19.23 -35.19 -8.22
C GLU A 541 -17.84 -34.60 -8.53
N ILE A 542 -17.68 -33.30 -8.29
CA ILE A 542 -16.37 -32.63 -8.29
C ILE A 542 -15.65 -32.93 -6.98
N VAL A 543 -14.44 -33.46 -7.08
CA VAL A 543 -13.54 -33.74 -5.96
C VAL A 543 -12.36 -32.79 -6.04
N ALA A 544 -12.28 -31.85 -5.11
CA ALA A 544 -11.13 -30.97 -5.00
C ALA A 544 -9.90 -31.73 -4.47
N VAL A 545 -8.75 -31.58 -5.15
CA VAL A 545 -7.49 -32.24 -4.78
C VAL A 545 -6.46 -31.21 -4.33
N LEU A 546 -6.08 -31.28 -3.05
CA LEU A 546 -5.06 -30.41 -2.44
C LEU A 546 -3.65 -30.92 -2.79
N GLY A 547 -2.71 -30.00 -3.02
CA GLY A 547 -1.36 -30.31 -3.45
C GLY A 547 -0.58 -31.17 -2.43
N GLY A 548 -0.05 -32.31 -2.88
CA GLY A 548 0.79 -33.22 -2.08
C GLY A 548 0.43 -34.69 -2.24
N SER A 549 -0.86 -34.99 -2.42
CA SER A 549 -1.36 -36.32 -2.79
C SER A 549 -2.41 -36.17 -3.90
N THR A 550 -2.01 -36.48 -5.13
CA THR A 550 -2.91 -36.54 -6.30
C THR A 550 -3.63 -37.89 -6.39
N SER A 551 -3.76 -38.63 -5.28
CA SER A 551 -4.29 -40.00 -5.32
C SER A 551 -5.79 -40.01 -5.66
N LEU A 552 -6.15 -40.77 -6.69
CA LEU A 552 -7.54 -41.06 -7.04
C LEU A 552 -8.12 -42.05 -6.03
N SER A 553 -9.22 -41.69 -5.38
CA SER A 553 -9.81 -42.55 -4.35
C SER A 553 -10.45 -43.80 -4.93
N ASN A 554 -10.14 -44.98 -4.37
CA ASN A 554 -10.79 -46.24 -4.74
C ASN A 554 -12.18 -46.45 -4.09
N ASN A 555 -12.57 -45.56 -3.16
CA ASN A 555 -13.83 -45.60 -2.44
C ASN A 555 -14.98 -44.92 -3.20
N ARG A 556 -14.69 -44.20 -4.29
CA ARG A 556 -15.69 -43.51 -5.11
C ARG A 556 -15.81 -44.22 -6.45
N ALA A 557 -17.03 -44.56 -6.86
CA ALA A 557 -17.26 -45.21 -8.14
C ALA A 557 -16.99 -44.28 -9.34
N LEU A 558 -17.28 -42.98 -9.21
CA LEU A 558 -17.12 -41.96 -10.25
C LEU A 558 -16.72 -40.63 -9.60
N GLY A 559 -15.85 -39.84 -10.24
CA GLY A 559 -15.51 -38.49 -9.77
C GLY A 559 -14.69 -37.66 -10.74
N TYR A 560 -14.88 -36.34 -10.71
CA TYR A 560 -14.07 -35.34 -11.40
C TYR A 560 -13.09 -34.70 -10.42
N TYR A 561 -11.83 -35.10 -10.48
CA TYR A 561 -10.77 -34.66 -9.58
C TYR A 561 -10.12 -33.39 -10.13
N VAL A 562 -10.26 -32.28 -9.41
CA VAL A 562 -9.79 -30.95 -9.84
C VAL A 562 -8.57 -30.55 -9.02
N PRO A 563 -7.38 -30.42 -9.64
CA PRO A 563 -6.20 -29.93 -8.95
C PRO A 563 -6.39 -28.47 -8.51
N LEU A 564 -6.15 -28.18 -7.22
CA LEU A 564 -6.29 -26.81 -6.69
C LEU A 564 -4.98 -26.00 -6.73
N LYS A 565 -3.80 -26.64 -6.84
CA LYS A 565 -2.52 -25.92 -6.79
C LYS A 565 -2.21 -25.21 -8.11
N PHE A 566 -1.85 -23.92 -8.04
CA PHE A 566 -1.55 -23.05 -9.19
C PHE A 566 -0.37 -23.53 -10.05
N ASN A 567 0.63 -24.15 -9.42
CA ASN A 567 1.94 -24.44 -10.02
C ASN A 567 2.10 -25.85 -10.64
N ARG A 568 1.02 -26.65 -10.70
CA ARG A 568 1.08 -28.06 -11.17
C ARG A 568 -0.10 -28.50 -12.05
N LYS A 569 -0.70 -27.60 -12.83
CA LYS A 569 -1.81 -27.99 -13.72
C LYS A 569 -1.30 -28.60 -15.03
N VAL A 570 -0.81 -29.83 -14.90
CA VAL A 570 -0.57 -30.72 -16.04
C VAL A 570 -1.89 -30.98 -16.80
N VAL A 571 -3.00 -31.06 -16.06
CA VAL A 571 -4.37 -31.14 -16.55
C VAL A 571 -5.26 -30.22 -15.73
N ASP A 572 -6.43 -29.86 -16.27
CA ASP A 572 -7.40 -29.02 -15.56
C ASP A 572 -8.34 -29.87 -14.70
N VAL A 573 -8.64 -31.10 -15.14
CA VAL A 573 -9.43 -32.11 -14.41
C VAL A 573 -8.92 -33.51 -14.72
N VAL A 574 -9.05 -34.44 -13.77
CA VAL A 574 -8.95 -35.89 -14.00
C VAL A 574 -10.29 -36.53 -13.72
N PHE A 575 -10.88 -37.22 -14.69
CA PHE A 575 -12.03 -38.08 -14.42
C PHE A 575 -11.57 -39.48 -14.05
N ALA A 576 -12.14 -40.07 -12.99
CA ALA A 576 -11.93 -41.46 -12.65
C ALA A 576 -13.27 -42.20 -12.54
N GLY A 577 -13.35 -43.38 -13.16
CA GLY A 577 -14.47 -44.30 -13.04
C GLY A 577 -14.00 -45.71 -12.69
N ILE A 578 -14.46 -46.22 -11.56
CA ILE A 578 -14.03 -47.50 -10.99
C ILE A 578 -15.16 -48.51 -11.10
N ASP A 579 -14.88 -49.62 -11.78
CA ASP A 579 -15.73 -50.81 -11.82
C ASP A 579 -15.11 -51.86 -10.90
N GLN A 580 -15.61 -51.93 -9.66
CA GLN A 580 -15.15 -52.90 -8.68
C GLN A 580 -15.42 -54.35 -9.13
N GLY A 581 -16.51 -54.60 -9.85
CA GLY A 581 -16.87 -55.94 -10.32
C GLY A 581 -15.89 -56.49 -11.35
N LYS A 582 -15.34 -55.62 -12.20
CA LYS A 582 -14.32 -55.98 -13.19
C LYS A 582 -12.89 -55.72 -12.72
N SER A 583 -12.70 -55.10 -11.56
CA SER A 583 -11.40 -54.61 -11.09
C SER A 583 -10.70 -53.73 -12.15
N THR A 584 -11.46 -52.86 -12.81
CA THR A 584 -10.95 -51.93 -13.83
C THR A 584 -11.19 -50.48 -13.41
N ALA A 585 -10.26 -49.59 -13.73
CA ALA A 585 -10.38 -48.15 -13.49
C ALA A 585 -10.11 -47.36 -14.78
N LEU A 586 -11.10 -46.59 -15.24
CA LEU A 586 -10.95 -45.64 -16.33
C LEU A 586 -10.42 -44.33 -15.77
N VAL A 587 -9.29 -43.85 -16.29
CA VAL A 587 -8.66 -42.59 -15.83
C VAL A 587 -8.45 -41.69 -17.04
N ILE A 588 -9.09 -40.52 -17.04
CA ILE A 588 -9.07 -39.59 -18.16
C ILE A 588 -8.47 -38.26 -17.69
N GLY A 589 -7.31 -37.90 -18.22
CA GLY A 589 -6.78 -36.54 -18.10
C GLY A 589 -7.56 -35.60 -19.03
N ILE A 590 -8.10 -34.50 -18.51
CA ILE A 590 -8.88 -33.52 -19.27
C ILE A 590 -8.15 -32.19 -19.26
N LYS A 591 -7.82 -31.69 -20.45
CA LYS A 591 -7.24 -30.36 -20.66
C LYS A 591 -8.21 -29.49 -21.44
N ILE A 592 -8.52 -28.33 -20.89
CA ILE A 592 -9.40 -27.32 -21.48
C ILE A 592 -8.50 -26.20 -22.03
N THR A 593 -8.71 -25.81 -23.28
CA THR A 593 -7.84 -24.86 -23.98
C THR A 593 -8.67 -23.87 -24.79
N VAL A 594 -8.59 -22.59 -24.43
CA VAL A 594 -9.51 -21.55 -24.94
C VAL A 594 -8.83 -20.60 -25.94
N SER A 595 -7.51 -20.41 -25.87
CA SER A 595 -6.87 -19.34 -26.66
C SER A 595 -5.44 -19.59 -27.18
N LYS A 596 -4.71 -20.64 -26.75
CA LYS A 596 -3.42 -21.06 -27.34
C LYS A 596 -3.14 -22.55 -27.13
N PRO A 597 -2.45 -23.24 -28.06
CA PRO A 597 -1.93 -24.58 -27.78
C PRO A 597 -0.93 -24.50 -26.62
N HIS A 598 -1.20 -25.29 -25.57
CA HIS A 598 -0.25 -25.50 -24.49
C HIS A 598 0.86 -26.45 -24.97
N ARG A 599 2.01 -26.45 -24.26
CA ARG A 599 2.96 -27.60 -24.30
C ARG A 599 2.17 -28.90 -24.11
N ASP A 600 2.69 -29.98 -24.65
CA ASP A 600 2.12 -31.33 -24.62
C ASP A 600 1.63 -31.81 -23.23
N ALA A 601 0.42 -31.36 -22.85
CA ALA A 601 -0.21 -31.62 -21.57
C ALA A 601 -0.53 -33.11 -21.40
N GLU A 602 -0.78 -33.77 -22.53
CA GLU A 602 -0.92 -35.23 -22.63
C GLU A 602 0.37 -35.92 -22.17
N ALA A 603 1.53 -35.55 -22.74
CA ALA A 603 2.81 -36.10 -22.32
C ALA A 603 3.11 -35.82 -20.85
N ALA A 604 2.87 -34.59 -20.39
CA ALA A 604 3.08 -34.23 -19.00
C ALA A 604 2.17 -35.04 -18.06
N PHE A 605 0.91 -35.29 -18.45
CA PHE A 605 -0.04 -36.08 -17.66
C PHE A 605 0.42 -37.51 -17.50
N PHE A 606 0.85 -38.14 -18.60
CA PHE A 606 1.35 -39.50 -18.56
C PHE A 606 2.69 -39.63 -17.83
N ALA A 607 3.54 -38.60 -17.87
CA ALA A 607 4.76 -38.53 -17.05
C ALA A 607 4.46 -38.50 -15.55
N GLU A 608 3.28 -38.04 -15.15
CA GLU A 608 2.84 -37.97 -13.75
C GLU A 608 1.76 -38.98 -13.38
N LEU A 609 1.34 -39.87 -14.30
CA LEU A 609 0.20 -40.77 -14.10
C LEU A 609 0.35 -41.61 -12.83
N ASP A 610 1.54 -42.12 -12.54
CA ASP A 610 1.79 -42.93 -11.33
C ASP A 610 1.50 -42.19 -10.01
N LYS A 611 1.58 -40.85 -10.01
CA LYS A 611 1.21 -40.02 -8.85
C LYS A 611 -0.30 -40.01 -8.62
N TRP A 612 -1.10 -40.33 -9.62
CA TRP A 612 -2.56 -40.40 -9.54
C TRP A 612 -3.08 -41.78 -9.12
N LEU A 613 -2.30 -42.83 -9.36
CA LEU A 613 -2.71 -44.22 -9.19
C LEU A 613 -2.36 -44.93 -7.86
N PRO A 614 -1.79 -44.33 -6.78
CA PRO A 614 -1.41 -45.09 -5.58
C PRO A 614 -2.49 -46.02 -5.01
N GLU A 615 -3.74 -45.54 -4.95
CA GLU A 615 -4.91 -46.30 -4.45
C GLU A 615 -5.54 -47.23 -5.50
N LEU A 616 -5.17 -47.10 -6.77
CA LEU A 616 -5.72 -47.87 -7.89
C LEU A 616 -4.81 -49.01 -8.35
N ARG A 617 -3.71 -49.30 -7.63
CA ARG A 617 -2.74 -50.35 -7.98
C ARG A 617 -3.34 -51.76 -8.10
N SER A 618 -4.45 -52.03 -7.43
CA SER A 618 -5.18 -53.31 -7.52
C SER A 618 -6.11 -53.41 -8.73
N PHE A 619 -6.26 -52.33 -9.50
CA PHE A 619 -7.15 -52.25 -10.66
C PHE A 619 -6.34 -52.28 -11.95
N LYS A 620 -6.92 -52.86 -13.00
CA LYS A 620 -6.44 -52.64 -14.36
C LYS A 620 -6.83 -51.23 -14.79
N VAL A 621 -5.85 -50.34 -14.86
CA VAL A 621 -6.04 -48.94 -15.24
C VAL A 621 -6.10 -48.82 -16.77
N GLU A 622 -7.13 -48.14 -17.27
CA GLU A 622 -7.32 -47.80 -18.68
C GLU A 622 -7.14 -46.28 -18.83
N PRO A 623 -5.92 -45.82 -19.12
CA PRO A 623 -5.65 -44.39 -19.25
C PRO A 623 -6.21 -43.83 -20.56
N SER A 624 -6.63 -42.57 -20.51
CA SER A 624 -7.10 -41.80 -21.66
C SER A 624 -6.82 -40.32 -21.47
N PHE A 625 -6.87 -39.56 -22.56
CA PHE A 625 -6.69 -38.12 -22.55
C PHE A 625 -7.77 -37.44 -23.40
N LEU A 626 -8.30 -36.33 -22.90
CA LEU A 626 -9.35 -35.56 -23.55
C LEU A 626 -8.93 -34.09 -23.65
N TRP A 627 -8.91 -33.61 -24.88
CA TRP A 627 -8.75 -32.19 -25.19
C TRP A 627 -10.12 -31.54 -25.42
N ILE A 628 -10.43 -30.52 -24.64
CA ILE A 628 -11.58 -29.64 -24.87
C ILE A 628 -11.05 -28.30 -25.39
N TYR A 629 -11.38 -27.94 -26.63
CA TYR A 629 -10.74 -26.80 -27.32
C TYR A 629 -11.75 -25.80 -27.90
N GLU A 630 -11.38 -24.52 -27.92
CA GLU A 630 -12.18 -23.46 -28.53
C GLU A 630 -11.62 -23.03 -29.90
N GLY A 631 -12.47 -23.06 -30.94
CA GLY A 631 -12.24 -22.40 -32.24
C GLY A 631 -12.08 -23.32 -33.46
N ASN A 632 -12.05 -22.69 -34.64
CA ASN A 632 -11.82 -23.31 -35.96
C ASN A 632 -10.36 -23.73 -36.19
N GLN A 633 -9.55 -23.89 -35.14
CA GLN A 633 -8.19 -24.39 -35.32
C GLN A 633 -8.29 -25.81 -35.88
N ASP A 634 -7.67 -26.03 -37.04
CA ASP A 634 -7.67 -27.35 -37.64
C ASP A 634 -6.99 -28.30 -36.64
N ARG A 635 -7.71 -29.33 -36.23
CA ARG A 635 -7.19 -30.41 -35.39
C ARG A 635 -5.83 -30.88 -35.90
N ALA A 636 -5.66 -30.94 -37.22
CA ALA A 636 -4.41 -31.30 -37.87
C ALA A 636 -3.26 -30.33 -37.53
N GLU A 637 -3.53 -29.03 -37.38
CA GLU A 637 -2.51 -28.02 -37.05
C GLU A 637 -2.05 -28.15 -35.59
N ILE A 638 -2.96 -28.43 -34.66
CA ILE A 638 -2.63 -28.66 -33.24
C ILE A 638 -1.86 -29.98 -33.09
N GLU A 639 -2.34 -31.07 -33.70
CA GLU A 639 -1.64 -32.36 -33.69
C GLU A 639 -0.25 -32.25 -34.33
N THR A 640 -0.10 -31.50 -35.42
CA THR A 640 1.22 -31.28 -36.07
C THR A 640 2.19 -30.54 -35.14
N LYS A 641 1.75 -29.46 -34.47
CA LYS A 641 2.60 -28.72 -33.51
C LYS A 641 2.99 -29.59 -32.32
N LEU A 642 2.07 -30.39 -31.80
CA LEU A 642 2.36 -31.35 -30.71
C LEU A 642 3.36 -32.42 -31.18
N MET A 643 3.23 -32.94 -32.40
CA MET A 643 4.20 -33.88 -32.96
C MET A 643 5.60 -33.26 -33.15
N GLU A 644 5.68 -32.00 -33.58
CA GLU A 644 6.96 -31.27 -33.68
C GLU A 644 7.61 -31.06 -32.31
N GLU A 645 6.83 -30.74 -31.27
CA GLU A 645 7.33 -30.63 -29.89
C GLU A 645 7.82 -31.98 -29.36
N ARG A 646 7.05 -33.06 -29.57
CA ARG A 646 7.43 -34.44 -29.23
C ARG A 646 8.74 -34.85 -29.90
N GLY A 647 8.91 -34.49 -31.18
CA GLY A 647 10.13 -34.73 -31.95
C GLY A 647 11.34 -33.94 -31.44
N ARG A 648 11.16 -32.69 -31.01
CA ARG A 648 12.24 -31.83 -30.46
C ARG A 648 12.72 -32.27 -29.07
N LEU A 649 11.84 -32.82 -28.25
CA LEU A 649 12.16 -33.21 -26.87
C LEU A 649 12.94 -34.54 -26.77
N GLY A 650 13.09 -35.29 -27.87
CA GLY A 650 13.90 -36.53 -27.93
C GLY A 650 13.50 -37.60 -26.90
N THR A 651 12.35 -37.45 -26.24
CA THR A 651 11.95 -38.26 -25.10
C THR A 651 11.17 -39.44 -25.61
N VAL A 652 11.85 -40.57 -25.77
CA VAL A 652 11.18 -41.88 -25.88
C VAL A 652 10.63 -42.21 -24.49
N MET A 653 9.54 -41.55 -24.10
CA MET A 653 8.75 -42.00 -22.96
C MET A 653 7.93 -43.20 -23.40
N HIS A 654 8.04 -44.32 -22.68
CA HIS A 654 7.09 -45.42 -22.82
C HIS A 654 5.73 -44.96 -22.31
N TRP A 655 4.87 -44.48 -23.20
CA TRP A 655 3.49 -44.17 -22.88
C TRP A 655 2.68 -45.46 -22.74
N PRO A 656 1.77 -45.54 -21.76
CA PRO A 656 0.79 -46.62 -21.77
C PRO A 656 -0.09 -46.50 -23.02
N ASN A 657 -0.57 -47.62 -23.54
CA ASN A 657 -1.60 -47.59 -24.58
C ASN A 657 -2.82 -46.83 -24.04
N HIS A 658 -3.15 -45.71 -24.66
CA HIS A 658 -4.24 -44.83 -24.22
C HIS A 658 -5.03 -44.31 -25.42
N LYS A 659 -6.24 -43.83 -25.16
CA LYS A 659 -7.07 -43.15 -26.16
C LYS A 659 -6.94 -41.65 -26.01
N VAL A 660 -6.91 -40.93 -27.12
CA VAL A 660 -6.99 -39.46 -27.16
C VAL A 660 -8.25 -39.06 -27.91
N ALA A 661 -9.01 -38.11 -27.38
CA ALA A 661 -10.10 -37.47 -28.12
C ALA A 661 -10.06 -35.95 -27.99
N TRP A 662 -10.78 -35.34 -28.92
CA TRP A 662 -10.90 -33.90 -29.09
C TRP A 662 -12.38 -33.55 -29.15
N VAL A 663 -12.80 -32.64 -28.29
CA VAL A 663 -14.18 -32.15 -28.24
C VAL A 663 -14.15 -30.63 -28.26
N SER A 664 -15.02 -30.00 -29.05
CA SER A 664 -15.10 -28.55 -29.07
C SER A 664 -15.74 -28.04 -27.77
N VAL A 665 -15.45 -26.79 -27.36
CA VAL A 665 -16.13 -26.17 -26.22
C VAL A 665 -17.64 -26.14 -26.44
N SER A 666 -18.12 -25.87 -27.67
CA SER A 666 -19.56 -25.85 -27.95
C SER A 666 -20.22 -27.21 -27.80
N ASP A 667 -19.56 -28.29 -28.22
CA ASP A 667 -20.04 -29.66 -27.98
C ASP A 667 -20.02 -30.02 -26.49
N ALA A 668 -18.99 -29.59 -25.75
CA ALA A 668 -18.85 -29.88 -24.33
C ALA A 668 -19.93 -29.21 -23.46
N ILE A 669 -20.42 -28.03 -23.87
CA ILE A 669 -21.46 -27.29 -23.13
C ILE A 669 -22.83 -27.25 -23.85
N GLY A 670 -23.04 -28.14 -24.84
CA GLY A 670 -24.35 -28.35 -25.47
C GLY A 670 -24.88 -27.16 -26.30
N GLY A 671 -24.01 -26.40 -26.98
CA GLY A 671 -24.38 -25.28 -27.85
C GLY A 671 -24.71 -23.97 -27.10
N THR A 672 -24.65 -23.96 -25.77
CA THR A 672 -24.97 -22.79 -24.94
C THR A 672 -24.03 -21.59 -25.22
N LEU A 673 -22.75 -21.85 -25.57
CA LEU A 673 -21.80 -20.80 -25.94
C LEU A 673 -22.16 -20.10 -27.27
N GLU A 674 -22.58 -20.87 -28.27
CA GLU A 674 -22.93 -20.37 -29.61
C GLU A 674 -24.25 -19.61 -29.59
N GLY A 675 -25.23 -20.11 -28.84
CA GLY A 675 -26.49 -19.41 -28.58
C GLY A 675 -26.28 -18.05 -27.91
N PHE A 676 -25.39 -17.99 -26.91
CA PHE A 676 -25.02 -16.76 -26.23
C PHE A 676 -24.26 -15.77 -27.14
N ARG A 677 -23.27 -16.24 -27.91
CA ARG A 677 -22.54 -15.39 -28.88
C ARG A 677 -23.47 -14.76 -29.92
N ARG A 678 -24.47 -15.50 -30.38
CA ARG A 678 -25.50 -15.00 -31.29
C ARG A 678 -26.35 -13.92 -30.61
N GLU A 679 -26.83 -14.17 -29.39
CA GLU A 679 -27.63 -13.20 -28.62
C GLU A 679 -26.84 -11.90 -28.31
N CYS A 680 -25.55 -11.99 -27.97
CA CYS A 680 -24.67 -10.83 -27.78
C CYS A 680 -24.43 -10.06 -29.08
N SER A 681 -24.30 -10.75 -30.21
CA SER A 681 -24.15 -10.13 -31.53
C SER A 681 -25.42 -9.39 -31.95
N GLU A 682 -26.59 -9.95 -31.62
CA GLU A 682 -27.90 -9.34 -31.85
C GLU A 682 -28.12 -8.11 -30.96
N ARG A 683 -27.83 -8.17 -29.64
CA ARG A 683 -27.94 -7.01 -28.74
C ARG A 683 -26.99 -5.85 -29.11
N ARG A 684 -25.83 -6.14 -29.71
CA ARG A 684 -24.93 -5.11 -30.27
C ARG A 684 -25.51 -4.43 -31.52
N ALA A 685 -26.29 -5.15 -32.33
CA ALA A 685 -26.95 -4.57 -33.49
C ALA A 685 -28.11 -3.64 -33.10
N GLU A 686 -28.68 -3.82 -31.90
CA GLU A 686 -29.80 -3.02 -31.37
C GLU A 686 -29.39 -1.77 -30.58
N GLY A 687 -28.09 -1.51 -30.39
CA GLY A 687 -27.60 -0.23 -29.87
C GLY A 687 -27.95 0.06 -28.40
N ALA A 688 -28.21 -0.96 -27.58
CA ALA A 688 -28.43 -0.79 -26.14
C ALA A 688 -27.11 -0.94 -25.36
N TYR A 689 -26.45 0.18 -25.06
CA TYR A 689 -25.48 0.32 -23.97
C TYR A 689 -25.53 1.72 -23.37
#